data_AF-A0A7F8QQM1-F1
#
_entry.id   AF-A0A7F8QQM1-F1
#
_cell.length_a   1.000
_cell.length_b   1.000
_cell.length_c   1.000
_cell.angle_alpha   90.00
_cell.angle_beta   90.00
_cell.angle_gamma   90.00
#
_symmetry.space_group_name_H-M   'P 1'
#
loop_
_entity.id
_entity.type
_entity.pdbx_description
1 polymer ?
#
loop_
_entity_poly.entity_id
_entity_poly.type
_entity_poly.pdbx_seq_one_letter_code
_entity_poly.pdbx_strand_id
1 'polypeptide(L)'
;MGHSKQIRILLLNEMEKLEKTLFRLEQGFELQFRLGPTLQGKAVTVYTNYPFPGEAFNREKFRSLEWENPTEREDDSDKYCKLNLQQAGSFQYYFLQGNEKSGGGYIVVDPILHVGADNHVLPLDCVTLQTFLAKCMGPFDEWESRLRVAKESGYNMIHFTPLQTLGLSRSCYSLADQLELNPDFSRPNKKYTWNDVGQLVEKLKKEWNILCITDVVYNHTAANSRWIQEHPESAYNLVNSPHLKPAWVLDRALWHLSCDVAEGKYKEKGVPALIENDHQMNCIRKIIWEDIFPKIQLWEFFQVDVYKAVEQFRGLLTQENRKITTKPDPKEHLKIIQDPEYRRLGCTVDMNIALATFIPHDKGPAAIDECCNWFRKRIEELNSEKHQLMNYHQEQAVNCLLGNVSYERLAGHGPKLGPVTRKHPLVTRYFTFPFEEMTLSAEESMIHNPNKACFLMAHNGWVMGDDPLRNFAEPGSEVYLRRELICWGDSVKLRYGNKPEDCPFLWAHMKKYTEIAATYFQGVRLDNCHSTPLHVAEVQKNNSSTLSKEIIASKLTLAELNQVLYRCEAEEQEDGGGCYDIPNWSSLKYAGLQGLMSVLAEIRPKNDLGHPFCDNLRSGDWMIDYVSNRLISRSGTIAEVGKWLQAMFFYLKQIPRYLIPCYFDAILIGAYTTLLDIAWKQMSSFVQNGSTFVKHLSLGSVQMCGVGKCPSLPLLSPSLMDVPYRLNEITKEKEQCCVSLAAGLPHFSSGIFRCWGRDTFIALRGLLLITGRYLEARNIILAFAGTLRHGLIPNLLGEGTYARYNCRDAVWWWLQCIQDYCKMVPNGLDILKCPVSRMYPTDDSVPLSAGTLDQPLFEVIQEVMQRHMQGIQFRERNAGPQIDRNMKDEGFNITAGVDEETGFVYGGNRLNCGTWMDKMGESDRARNRGIPATPRDGSAVEIVGLSKSAVCWLLELSKKRIFPYHEVTVKKHGKVVTVSYDEWNRKIQDNFEKLFHVSEDPSDSNEKHPNLVHKRGIYKDSYGASSPWCDYQLRPNFTIAMVVAPELFTAEKAWKALEIAEKNLLGPLGMKTLDPDDMVYCGIYDNALDNDNYNLAKGFNYHQGPEWLWPIGYFLRAKLYFSKLMGPEANSKTVFLVKNILSRHYVHLERSPWKGLPELTNENGQYCPFSCETQAWSIATILETLYDL
;
A
#
# COMPACT_ATOMS: atom_id res chain seq x y z
N MET A 1 -13.16 -7.16 32.30
CA MET A 1 -12.35 -7.46 31.10
C MET A 1 -11.56 -6.20 30.77
N GLY A 2 -10.37 -6.30 30.17
CA GLY A 2 -9.90 -5.26 29.25
C GLY A 2 -10.24 -5.69 27.82
N HIS A 3 -10.25 -4.76 26.85
CA HIS A 3 -10.22 -5.12 25.42
C HIS A 3 -8.80 -5.56 25.02
N SER A 4 -8.50 -6.00 23.81
CA SER A 4 -7.09 -6.19 23.38
C SER A 4 -6.36 -4.84 23.30
N LYS A 5 -5.04 -4.76 23.58
CA LYS A 5 -4.28 -3.51 23.32
C LYS A 5 -4.31 -3.30 21.81
N GLN A 6 -5.15 -2.38 21.35
CA GLN A 6 -5.46 -2.32 19.93
C GLN A 6 -4.28 -1.74 19.16
N ILE A 7 -3.59 -2.63 18.44
CA ILE A 7 -2.60 -2.25 17.45
C ILE A 7 -3.34 -1.86 16.17
N ARG A 8 -2.86 -0.81 15.51
CA ARG A 8 -3.21 -0.44 14.13
C ARG A 8 -1.94 -0.31 13.33
N ILE A 9 -1.93 -0.85 12.11
CA ILE A 9 -0.78 -0.85 11.23
C ILE A 9 -1.04 0.14 10.09
N LEU A 10 -0.04 0.94 9.76
CA LEU A 10 -0.02 1.81 8.59
C LEU A 10 1.21 1.44 7.75
N LEU A 11 0.98 0.91 6.54
CA LEU A 11 2.05 0.60 5.60
C LEU A 11 2.51 1.89 4.90
N LEU A 12 3.84 2.05 4.78
CA LEU A 12 4.46 3.19 4.10
C LEU A 12 4.87 2.78 2.68
N ASN A 13 4.28 3.36 1.64
CA ASN A 13 4.70 3.13 0.25
C ASN A 13 5.33 4.39 -0.37
N GLU A 14 6.29 4.21 -1.27
CA GLU A 14 6.92 5.29 -2.03
C GLU A 14 5.88 6.14 -2.78
N MET A 15 6.02 7.47 -2.70
CA MET A 15 5.09 8.48 -3.26
C MET A 15 3.67 8.48 -2.68
N GLU A 16 3.36 7.71 -1.63
CA GLU A 16 2.03 7.66 -1.02
C GLU A 16 1.75 8.91 -0.16
N LYS A 17 0.73 9.68 -0.57
CA LYS A 17 0.33 10.94 0.07
C LYS A 17 -1.07 10.82 0.67
N LEU A 18 -1.13 10.46 1.95
CA LEU A 18 -2.36 10.32 2.74
C LEU A 18 -2.77 11.63 3.43
N GLU A 19 -2.28 12.78 2.93
CA GLU A 19 -2.54 14.12 3.46
C GLU A 19 -4.03 14.55 3.38
N LYS A 20 -4.86 13.83 2.61
CA LYS A 20 -6.33 13.99 2.52
C LYS A 20 -7.12 12.81 3.11
N THR A 21 -6.45 11.82 3.69
CA THR A 21 -7.08 10.59 4.21
C THR A 21 -7.25 10.69 5.72
N LEU A 22 -8.49 10.60 6.21
CA LEU A 22 -8.77 10.66 7.66
C LEU A 22 -8.39 9.34 8.33
N PHE A 23 -7.18 9.26 8.90
CA PHE A 23 -6.76 8.14 9.73
C PHE A 23 -7.13 8.42 11.20
N ARG A 24 -8.35 8.06 11.58
CA ARG A 24 -8.93 8.28 12.91
C ARG A 24 -8.66 7.08 13.83
N LEU A 25 -8.21 7.34 15.05
CA LEU A 25 -7.82 6.34 16.04
C LEU A 25 -8.39 6.69 17.42
N GLU A 26 -8.96 5.69 18.08
CA GLU A 26 -9.14 5.72 19.53
C GLU A 26 -7.78 5.76 20.25
N GLN A 27 -7.84 5.93 21.55
CA GLN A 27 -6.68 6.22 22.38
C GLN A 27 -6.40 5.10 23.39
N GLY A 28 -5.14 4.98 23.85
CA GLY A 28 -4.61 3.74 24.43
C GLY A 28 -4.16 2.72 23.36
N PHE A 29 -4.49 2.99 22.10
CA PHE A 29 -4.06 2.22 20.93
C PHE A 29 -2.56 2.40 20.67
N GLU A 30 -1.98 1.47 19.92
CA GLU A 30 -0.63 1.56 19.37
C GLU A 30 -0.71 1.66 17.85
N LEU A 31 -0.11 2.70 17.27
CA LEU A 31 0.09 2.80 15.83
C LEU A 31 1.48 2.30 15.47
N GLN A 32 1.56 1.30 14.58
CA GLN A 32 2.80 0.81 13.99
C GLN A 32 2.91 1.25 12.54
N PHE A 33 3.92 2.03 12.19
CA PHE A 33 4.32 2.27 10.80
C PHE A 33 5.22 1.11 10.33
N ARG A 34 4.89 0.46 9.22
CA ARG A 34 5.68 -0.65 8.63
C ARG A 34 6.10 -0.30 7.20
N LEU A 35 7.21 -0.88 6.71
CA LEU A 35 7.63 -0.67 5.32
C LEU A 35 6.75 -1.45 4.36
N GLY A 36 6.07 -0.72 3.47
CA GLY A 36 5.43 -1.28 2.29
C GLY A 36 6.46 -1.78 1.26
N PRO A 37 6.02 -2.57 0.27
CA PRO A 37 6.92 -3.33 -0.60
C PRO A 37 7.88 -2.49 -1.45
N THR A 38 7.48 -1.25 -1.74
CA THR A 38 8.27 -0.25 -2.48
C THR A 38 9.38 0.41 -1.65
N LEU A 39 9.37 0.23 -0.33
CA LEU A 39 10.37 0.78 0.58
C LEU A 39 11.30 -0.27 1.22
N GLN A 40 10.99 -1.57 1.11
CA GLN A 40 11.87 -2.62 1.65
C GLN A 40 13.25 -2.60 0.98
N GLY A 41 14.30 -2.87 1.77
CA GLY A 41 15.70 -2.61 1.44
C GLY A 41 16.17 -1.15 1.62
N LYS A 42 15.27 -0.14 1.59
CA LYS A 42 15.67 1.28 1.61
C LYS A 42 15.90 1.80 3.03
N ALA A 43 16.84 2.74 3.15
CA ALA A 43 17.00 3.58 4.34
C ALA A 43 15.84 4.59 4.42
N VAL A 44 14.90 4.35 5.34
CA VAL A 44 13.71 5.17 5.55
C VAL A 44 13.72 5.72 6.97
N THR A 45 13.46 7.02 7.13
CA THR A 45 13.32 7.66 8.45
C THR A 45 11.91 8.23 8.59
N VAL A 46 11.13 7.72 9.54
CA VAL A 46 9.79 8.22 9.84
C VAL A 46 9.88 9.37 10.83
N TYR A 47 9.20 10.48 10.53
CA TYR A 47 9.09 11.67 11.38
C TYR A 47 7.64 11.93 11.76
N THR A 48 7.42 12.43 12.98
CA THR A 48 6.10 12.88 13.44
C THR A 48 6.21 14.01 14.45
N ASN A 49 5.19 14.87 14.51
CA ASN A 49 5.03 15.84 15.60
C ASN A 49 4.24 15.27 16.81
N TYR A 50 3.99 13.95 16.84
CA TYR A 50 3.48 13.28 18.03
C TYR A 50 4.50 13.38 19.18
N PRO A 51 4.20 14.07 20.29
CA PRO A 51 5.19 14.39 21.32
C PRO A 51 5.66 13.15 22.08
N PHE A 52 6.77 13.26 22.81
CA PHE A 52 7.16 12.24 23.78
C PHE A 52 6.19 12.21 24.98
N PRO A 53 6.07 11.08 25.70
CA PRO A 53 5.29 11.03 26.94
C PRO A 53 5.76 12.10 27.93
N GLY A 54 4.83 12.95 28.38
CA GLY A 54 5.12 14.08 29.27
C GLY A 54 5.46 15.40 28.57
N GLU A 55 5.79 15.43 27.27
CA GLU A 55 6.00 16.68 26.55
C GLU A 55 4.68 17.41 26.21
N ALA A 56 4.79 18.73 26.06
CA ALA A 56 3.77 19.54 25.42
C ALA A 56 3.86 19.39 23.89
N PHE A 57 2.72 19.38 23.20
CA PHE A 57 2.69 19.33 21.75
C PHE A 57 3.11 20.67 21.13
N ASN A 58 4.00 20.60 20.16
CA ASN A 58 4.30 21.69 19.23
C ASN A 58 4.19 21.12 17.81
N ARG A 59 3.34 21.75 16.99
CA ARG A 59 3.04 21.34 15.61
C ARG A 59 4.26 21.34 14.68
N GLU A 60 5.20 22.26 14.89
CA GLU A 60 6.41 22.42 14.10
C GLU A 60 7.55 21.49 14.57
N LYS A 61 7.49 21.00 15.82
CA LYS A 61 8.51 20.12 16.40
C LYS A 61 8.28 18.66 15.96
N PHE A 62 8.84 18.30 14.81
CA PHE A 62 8.95 16.91 14.41
C PHE A 62 10.11 16.21 15.12
N ARG A 63 9.93 14.94 15.46
CA ARG A 63 10.98 14.00 15.89
C ARG A 63 10.99 12.78 14.97
N SER A 64 12.14 12.14 14.82
CA SER A 64 12.23 10.81 14.23
C SER A 64 11.59 9.75 15.15
N LEU A 65 11.18 8.64 14.55
CA LEU A 65 10.88 7.40 15.25
C LEU A 65 11.98 6.38 14.96
N GLU A 66 12.31 5.58 15.98
CA GLU A 66 13.25 4.48 15.87
C GLU A 66 12.55 3.24 15.27
N TRP A 67 13.28 2.43 14.51
CA TRP A 67 12.79 1.16 13.98
C TRP A 67 13.02 0.06 15.00
N GLU A 68 11.94 -0.62 15.40
CA GLU A 68 11.98 -1.79 16.24
C GLU A 68 11.96 -3.05 15.38
N ASN A 69 12.95 -3.93 15.57
CA ASN A 69 13.05 -5.24 14.94
C ASN A 69 12.53 -6.30 15.94
N PRO A 70 11.27 -6.77 15.85
CA PRO A 70 10.69 -7.66 16.87
C PRO A 70 11.33 -9.06 16.93
N THR A 71 12.14 -9.40 15.93
CA THR A 71 12.89 -10.66 15.79
C THR A 71 14.39 -10.51 16.07
N GLU A 72 14.83 -9.34 16.52
CA GLU A 72 16.24 -8.93 16.67
C GLU A 72 17.08 -8.94 15.36
N ARG A 73 16.46 -9.28 14.22
CA ARG A 73 17.07 -9.29 12.88
C ARG A 73 16.64 -8.08 12.05
N GLU A 74 17.49 -7.60 11.15
CA GLU A 74 17.17 -6.49 10.22
C GLU A 74 16.28 -6.93 9.03
N ASP A 75 15.13 -7.54 9.32
CA ASP A 75 14.13 -7.90 8.30
C ASP A 75 13.13 -6.75 8.08
N ASP A 76 13.05 -6.25 6.84
CA ASP A 76 12.22 -5.12 6.47
C ASP A 76 10.72 -5.43 6.39
N SER A 77 10.34 -6.72 6.42
CA SER A 77 8.93 -7.16 6.44
C SER A 77 8.29 -7.06 7.83
N ASP A 78 9.10 -7.12 8.90
CA ASP A 78 8.62 -7.14 10.28
C ASP A 78 8.91 -5.87 11.07
N LYS A 79 9.94 -5.10 10.69
CA LYS A 79 10.33 -3.90 11.43
C LYS A 79 9.24 -2.83 11.41
N TYR A 80 9.06 -2.14 12.55
CA TYR A 80 8.07 -1.07 12.68
C TYR A 80 8.56 0.10 13.53
N CYS A 81 8.06 1.30 13.24
CA CYS A 81 8.13 2.44 14.17
C CYS A 81 6.80 2.52 14.95
N LYS A 82 6.82 2.52 16.29
CA LYS A 82 5.57 2.59 17.09
C LYS A 82 5.28 3.96 17.71
N LEU A 83 3.99 4.26 17.84
CA LEU A 83 3.44 5.34 18.65
C LEU A 83 2.43 4.77 19.64
N ASN A 84 2.71 4.89 20.94
CA ASN A 84 1.73 4.68 22.00
C ASN A 84 0.85 5.93 22.10
N LEU A 85 -0.43 5.81 21.72
CA LEU A 85 -1.30 6.97 21.62
C LEU A 85 -1.84 7.30 23.01
N GLN A 86 -1.28 8.35 23.61
CA GLN A 86 -1.48 8.81 24.98
C GLN A 86 -1.96 10.29 25.05
N GLN A 87 -2.38 10.82 23.90
CA GLN A 87 -2.80 12.21 23.72
C GLN A 87 -3.69 12.35 22.45
N ALA A 88 -4.79 13.11 22.59
CA ALA A 88 -5.74 13.46 21.53
C ALA A 88 -5.32 14.68 20.69
N GLY A 89 -5.93 14.82 19.51
CA GLY A 89 -5.72 15.90 18.55
C GLY A 89 -5.37 15.39 17.15
N SER A 90 -5.04 16.32 16.25
CA SER A 90 -4.46 16.01 14.94
C SER A 90 -2.94 16.07 15.00
N PHE A 91 -2.30 15.00 14.53
CA PHE A 91 -0.85 14.85 14.43
C PHE A 91 -0.47 14.58 12.98
N GLN A 92 0.71 15.02 12.57
CA GLN A 92 1.23 14.79 11.24
C GLN A 92 2.39 13.78 11.31
N TYR A 93 2.53 12.98 10.26
CA TYR A 93 3.73 12.20 10.01
C TYR A 93 4.19 12.36 8.55
N TYR A 94 5.48 12.21 8.33
CA TYR A 94 6.07 12.06 7.01
C TYR A 94 7.24 11.08 7.10
N PHE A 95 7.74 10.61 5.96
CA PHE A 95 8.94 9.78 5.93
C PHE A 95 9.88 10.20 4.81
N LEU A 96 11.18 10.13 5.12
CA LEU A 96 12.25 10.38 4.15
C LEU A 96 12.76 9.05 3.60
N GLN A 97 13.12 9.04 2.32
CA GLN A 97 13.89 8.00 1.65
C GLN A 97 15.30 8.57 1.45
N GLY A 98 16.26 8.12 2.26
CA GLY A 98 17.49 8.88 2.47
C GLY A 98 17.16 10.30 2.97
N ASN A 99 17.43 11.31 2.13
CA ASN A 99 17.19 12.72 2.44
C ASN A 99 15.90 13.30 1.82
N GLU A 100 15.18 12.57 0.95
CA GLU A 100 14.04 13.11 0.20
C GLU A 100 12.68 12.70 0.81
N LYS A 101 11.71 13.64 0.91
CA LYS A 101 10.36 13.36 1.45
C LYS A 101 9.55 12.48 0.48
N SER A 102 9.45 11.19 0.79
CA SER A 102 8.80 10.19 -0.06
C SER A 102 7.29 10.11 0.15
N GLY A 103 6.78 10.38 1.36
CA GLY A 103 5.34 10.40 1.64
C GLY A 103 4.98 10.93 3.04
N GLY A 104 3.69 10.85 3.40
CA GLY A 104 3.17 11.32 4.69
C GLY A 104 1.65 11.46 4.75
N GLY A 105 1.14 11.87 5.91
CA GLY A 105 -0.30 12.01 6.17
C GLY A 105 -0.60 12.56 7.58
N TYR A 106 -1.88 12.52 7.97
CA TYR A 106 -2.36 12.95 9.28
C TYR A 106 -3.01 11.80 10.05
N ILE A 107 -2.92 11.87 11.38
CA ILE A 107 -3.48 10.92 12.34
C ILE A 107 -4.31 11.72 13.35
N VAL A 108 -5.60 11.41 13.45
CA VAL A 108 -6.50 12.03 14.45
C VAL A 108 -6.69 11.04 15.59
N VAL A 109 -6.36 11.45 16.82
CA VAL A 109 -6.59 10.65 18.03
C VAL A 109 -7.75 11.24 18.82
N ASP A 110 -8.79 10.44 19.05
CA ASP A 110 -10.08 10.87 19.61
C ASP A 110 -10.06 11.09 21.12
N PRO A 111 -10.64 12.19 21.65
CA PRO A 111 -10.70 12.48 23.09
C PRO A 111 -11.65 11.53 23.84
N ILE A 112 -11.24 11.09 25.03
CA ILE A 112 -12.08 10.37 25.98
C ILE A 112 -12.73 11.39 26.92
N LEU A 113 -14.06 11.38 26.96
CA LEU A 113 -14.86 12.26 27.80
C LEU A 113 -15.13 11.60 29.16
N HIS A 114 -15.08 12.37 30.25
CA HIS A 114 -15.29 11.87 31.62
C HIS A 114 -16.32 12.70 32.39
N VAL A 115 -17.22 12.01 33.08
CA VAL A 115 -18.37 12.58 33.82
C VAL A 115 -18.54 11.93 35.21
N GLY A 116 -19.31 12.57 36.08
CA GLY A 116 -19.65 12.07 37.41
C GLY A 116 -18.55 12.24 38.45
N ALA A 117 -18.91 12.00 39.72
CA ALA A 117 -17.99 12.04 40.85
C ALA A 117 -17.00 10.85 40.86
N ASP A 118 -17.35 9.77 40.16
CA ASP A 118 -16.52 8.58 39.90
C ASP A 118 -15.65 8.73 38.63
N ASN A 119 -15.83 9.81 37.85
CA ASN A 119 -15.07 10.13 36.65
C ASN A 119 -15.12 9.01 35.58
N HIS A 120 -16.28 8.36 35.43
CA HIS A 120 -16.48 7.32 34.42
C HIS A 120 -16.47 7.89 32.98
N VAL A 121 -16.16 7.03 32.02
CA VAL A 121 -16.08 7.40 30.60
C VAL A 121 -17.47 7.57 30.01
N LEU A 122 -17.68 8.67 29.29
CA LEU A 122 -18.80 8.88 28.37
C LEU A 122 -18.31 8.59 26.93
N PRO A 123 -18.78 7.52 26.27
CA PRO A 123 -18.43 7.25 24.87
C PRO A 123 -18.93 8.36 23.94
N LEU A 124 -18.13 8.70 22.92
CA LEU A 124 -18.47 9.76 21.96
C LEU A 124 -19.80 9.49 21.23
N ASP A 125 -20.06 8.24 20.87
CA ASP A 125 -21.30 7.82 20.20
C ASP A 125 -22.55 7.86 21.11
N CYS A 126 -22.36 8.07 22.42
CA CYS A 126 -23.43 8.22 23.40
C CYS A 126 -23.77 9.68 23.74
N VAL A 127 -23.14 10.67 23.10
CA VAL A 127 -23.36 12.09 23.40
C VAL A 127 -24.77 12.54 22.99
N THR A 128 -25.59 12.93 23.97
CA THR A 128 -26.92 13.51 23.78
C THR A 128 -26.90 14.99 24.18
N LEU A 129 -26.97 15.86 23.18
CA LEU A 129 -26.69 17.30 23.31
C LEU A 129 -27.95 18.16 23.22
N GLN A 130 -28.24 18.96 24.27
CA GLN A 130 -29.27 19.99 24.24
C GLN A 130 -28.63 21.38 24.07
N THR A 131 -29.07 22.13 23.05
CA THR A 131 -28.64 23.53 22.86
C THR A 131 -29.53 24.49 23.66
N PHE A 132 -28.92 25.46 24.34
CA PHE A 132 -29.59 26.57 25.02
C PHE A 132 -29.12 27.92 24.44
N LEU A 133 -30.09 28.76 24.10
CA LEU A 133 -29.85 30.17 23.76
C LEU A 133 -29.56 30.95 25.05
N ALA A 134 -28.29 31.19 25.37
CA ALA A 134 -27.87 31.77 26.65
C ALA A 134 -28.62 33.08 27.02
N LYS A 135 -28.83 33.97 26.04
CA LYS A 135 -29.59 35.23 26.22
C LYS A 135 -31.06 35.06 26.64
N CYS A 136 -31.65 33.87 26.46
CA CYS A 136 -33.02 33.55 26.85
C CYS A 136 -33.12 32.93 28.25
N MET A 137 -31.98 32.62 28.90
CA MET A 137 -31.95 31.96 30.21
C MET A 137 -32.06 32.90 31.41
N GLY A 138 -32.09 34.22 31.18
CA GLY A 138 -32.26 35.21 32.25
C GLY A 138 -31.04 35.32 33.18
N PRO A 139 -31.22 35.84 34.41
CA PRO A 139 -30.16 35.99 35.39
C PRO A 139 -29.53 34.65 35.80
N PHE A 140 -28.23 34.65 36.07
CA PHE A 140 -27.45 33.42 36.28
C PHE A 140 -27.92 32.57 37.47
N ASP A 141 -28.46 33.18 38.53
CA ASP A 141 -29.08 32.44 39.65
C ASP A 141 -30.30 31.58 39.27
N GLU A 142 -30.93 31.85 38.13
CA GLU A 142 -32.03 31.03 37.60
C GLU A 142 -31.56 29.92 36.65
N TRP A 143 -30.27 29.88 36.28
CA TRP A 143 -29.79 28.95 35.25
C TRP A 143 -29.89 27.50 35.70
N GLU A 144 -29.54 27.16 36.95
CA GLU A 144 -29.63 25.77 37.43
C GLU A 144 -31.07 25.21 37.33
N SER A 145 -32.09 25.98 37.71
CA SER A 145 -33.48 25.50 37.65
C SER A 145 -33.97 25.32 36.21
N ARG A 146 -33.50 26.14 35.27
CA ARG A 146 -33.82 26.08 33.84
C ARG A 146 -33.09 24.93 33.13
N LEU A 147 -31.80 24.73 33.43
CA LEU A 147 -30.96 23.67 32.85
C LEU A 147 -31.32 22.27 33.38
N ARG A 148 -31.94 22.18 34.57
CA ARG A 148 -32.45 20.91 35.14
C ARG A 148 -33.33 20.12 34.18
N VAL A 149 -34.11 20.79 33.33
CA VAL A 149 -34.95 20.13 32.31
C VAL A 149 -34.15 19.22 31.39
N ALA A 150 -32.91 19.59 31.03
CA ALA A 150 -32.04 18.73 30.21
C ALA A 150 -31.62 17.45 30.97
N LYS A 151 -31.32 17.56 32.28
CA LYS A 151 -31.00 16.40 33.13
C LYS A 151 -32.18 15.45 33.25
N GLU A 152 -33.35 15.95 33.65
CA GLU A 152 -34.53 15.10 33.84
C GLU A 152 -35.04 14.51 32.50
N SER A 153 -34.61 15.07 31.36
CA SER A 153 -34.88 14.56 30.01
C SER A 153 -33.78 13.63 29.47
N GLY A 154 -32.72 13.34 30.24
CA GLY A 154 -31.68 12.38 29.87
C GLY A 154 -30.57 12.88 28.93
N TYR A 155 -30.41 14.19 28.76
CA TYR A 155 -29.26 14.75 28.04
C TYR A 155 -27.99 14.69 28.89
N ASN A 156 -26.88 14.22 28.31
CA ASN A 156 -25.56 14.15 28.96
C ASN A 156 -24.58 15.25 28.49
N MET A 157 -24.99 16.10 27.54
CA MET A 157 -24.25 17.29 27.14
C MET A 157 -25.17 18.49 26.96
N ILE A 158 -24.70 19.66 27.38
CA ILE A 158 -25.33 20.96 27.15
C ILE A 158 -24.43 21.80 26.26
N HIS A 159 -25.02 22.39 25.22
CA HIS A 159 -24.37 23.37 24.37
C HIS A 159 -24.95 24.76 24.63
N PHE A 160 -24.08 25.72 24.91
CA PHE A 160 -24.44 27.12 25.01
C PHE A 160 -24.04 27.87 23.74
N THR A 161 -24.97 28.59 23.12
CA THR A 161 -24.59 29.70 22.23
C THR A 161 -23.80 30.74 23.03
N PRO A 162 -22.96 31.59 22.41
CA PRO A 162 -21.95 32.36 23.12
C PRO A 162 -22.50 33.15 24.33
N LEU A 163 -21.78 33.07 25.45
CA LEU A 163 -22.10 33.71 26.72
C LEU A 163 -21.52 35.14 26.84
N GLN A 164 -20.77 35.56 25.82
CA GLN A 164 -20.01 36.80 25.71
C GLN A 164 -20.91 38.05 25.59
N THR A 165 -20.37 39.23 25.86
CA THR A 165 -21.11 40.51 25.76
C THR A 165 -21.62 40.75 24.33
N LEU A 166 -22.93 40.92 24.17
CA LEU A 166 -23.60 40.99 22.86
C LEU A 166 -23.60 42.38 22.24
N GLY A 167 -23.58 42.43 20.91
CA GLY A 167 -23.76 43.64 20.10
C GLY A 167 -25.17 44.22 20.11
N LEU A 168 -25.33 45.40 19.50
CA LEU A 168 -26.58 46.16 19.44
C LEU A 168 -27.75 45.41 18.78
N SER A 169 -27.47 44.45 17.89
CA SER A 169 -28.48 43.58 17.29
C SER A 169 -29.07 42.56 18.25
N ARG A 170 -28.41 42.32 19.41
CA ARG A 170 -28.72 41.26 20.37
C ARG A 170 -28.68 39.86 19.75
N SER A 171 -27.97 39.68 18.62
CA SER A 171 -27.61 38.37 18.08
C SER A 171 -26.65 37.64 19.03
N CYS A 172 -26.74 36.30 19.14
CA CYS A 172 -25.82 35.54 19.99
C CYS A 172 -24.40 35.44 19.41
N TYR A 173 -24.24 35.71 18.10
CA TYR A 173 -22.96 35.55 17.39
C TYR A 173 -22.29 36.90 17.08
N SER A 174 -23.06 38.00 17.11
CA SER A 174 -22.53 39.36 17.02
C SER A 174 -22.04 39.81 18.40
N LEU A 175 -20.77 39.53 18.71
CA LEU A 175 -20.16 39.78 20.01
C LEU A 175 -19.47 41.14 20.08
N ALA A 176 -19.82 41.98 21.06
CA ALA A 176 -19.21 43.29 21.28
C ALA A 176 -17.91 43.22 22.09
N ASP A 177 -17.77 42.20 22.94
CA ASP A 177 -16.52 41.83 23.60
C ASP A 177 -16.49 40.31 23.82
N GLN A 178 -15.41 39.64 23.40
CA GLN A 178 -15.24 38.20 23.46
C GLN A 178 -14.68 37.70 24.82
N LEU A 179 -14.13 38.61 25.62
CA LEU A 179 -13.45 38.31 26.88
C LEU A 179 -14.37 38.55 28.09
N GLU A 180 -15.30 39.52 27.99
CA GLU A 180 -16.32 39.75 29.01
C GLU A 180 -17.49 38.75 28.93
N LEU A 181 -17.97 38.31 30.10
CA LEU A 181 -19.24 37.59 30.25
C LEU A 181 -20.40 38.58 30.13
N ASN A 182 -21.46 38.22 29.41
CA ASN A 182 -22.59 39.11 29.15
C ASN A 182 -23.20 39.69 30.45
N PRO A 183 -23.22 41.03 30.63
CA PRO A 183 -23.80 41.66 31.82
C PRO A 183 -25.31 41.40 32.00
N ASP A 184 -26.05 40.99 30.96
CA ASP A 184 -27.47 40.59 31.06
C ASP A 184 -27.73 39.48 32.08
N PHE A 185 -26.73 38.62 32.35
CA PHE A 185 -26.86 37.52 33.31
C PHE A 185 -26.75 38.00 34.76
N SER A 186 -26.38 39.26 34.99
CA SER A 186 -26.26 39.90 36.30
C SER A 186 -27.54 40.62 36.72
N ARG A 187 -27.78 40.70 38.04
CA ARG A 187 -28.82 41.55 38.63
C ARG A 187 -28.19 42.87 39.11
N PRO A 188 -28.97 43.97 39.26
CA PRO A 188 -28.44 45.25 39.78
C PRO A 188 -27.72 45.16 41.13
N ASN A 189 -28.02 44.14 41.94
CA ASN A 189 -27.42 43.86 43.24
C ASN A 189 -26.39 42.73 43.24
N LYS A 190 -26.15 42.02 42.12
CA LYS A 190 -25.20 40.91 42.04
C LYS A 190 -24.67 40.73 40.60
N LYS A 191 -23.36 40.94 40.43
CA LYS A 191 -22.63 40.60 39.21
C LYS A 191 -22.16 39.14 39.23
N TYR A 192 -22.05 38.54 38.06
CA TYR A 192 -21.47 37.22 37.84
C TYR A 192 -20.23 37.30 36.94
N THR A 193 -19.38 36.27 37.03
CA THR A 193 -18.10 36.17 36.34
C THR A 193 -17.95 34.80 35.67
N TRP A 194 -16.93 34.66 34.82
CA TRP A 194 -16.58 33.35 34.25
C TRP A 194 -16.28 32.27 35.29
N ASN A 195 -15.83 32.63 36.50
CA ASN A 195 -15.63 31.68 37.59
C ASN A 195 -16.96 31.12 38.13
N ASP A 196 -18.03 31.93 38.17
CA ASP A 196 -19.38 31.44 38.51
C ASP A 196 -19.90 30.45 37.45
N VAL A 197 -19.65 30.74 36.16
CA VAL A 197 -19.94 29.83 35.05
C VAL A 197 -19.17 28.51 35.20
N GLY A 198 -17.87 28.58 35.49
CA GLY A 198 -17.03 27.41 35.72
C GLY A 198 -17.50 26.54 36.89
N GLN A 199 -17.92 27.16 38.00
CA GLN A 199 -18.49 26.45 39.14
C GLN A 199 -19.79 25.72 38.78
N LEU A 200 -20.67 26.34 37.97
CA LEU A 200 -21.88 25.68 37.47
C LEU A 200 -21.54 24.51 36.53
N VAL A 201 -20.61 24.69 35.58
CA VAL A 201 -20.22 23.60 34.65
C VAL A 201 -19.61 22.41 35.39
N GLU A 202 -18.68 22.63 36.33
CA GLU A 202 -18.10 21.54 37.12
C GLU A 202 -19.12 20.87 38.04
N LYS A 203 -20.14 21.61 38.53
CA LYS A 203 -21.28 21.04 39.25
C LYS A 203 -22.12 20.13 38.34
N LEU A 204 -22.49 20.61 37.14
CA LEU A 204 -23.24 19.83 36.14
C LEU A 204 -22.51 18.53 35.78
N LYS A 205 -21.19 18.62 35.58
CA LYS A 205 -20.34 17.46 35.26
C LYS A 205 -20.25 16.44 36.39
N LYS A 206 -20.08 16.89 37.65
CA LYS A 206 -19.85 16.00 38.81
C LYS A 206 -21.12 15.46 39.47
N GLU A 207 -22.17 16.27 39.58
CA GLU A 207 -23.42 15.89 40.26
C GLU A 207 -24.52 15.40 39.30
N TRP A 208 -24.49 15.84 38.03
CA TRP A 208 -25.55 15.56 37.06
C TRP A 208 -25.08 14.73 35.87
N ASN A 209 -23.78 14.40 35.80
CA ASN A 209 -23.11 13.69 34.71
C ASN A 209 -23.23 14.41 33.34
N ILE A 210 -23.34 15.75 33.35
CA ILE A 210 -23.54 16.57 32.16
C ILE A 210 -22.28 17.38 31.82
N LEU A 211 -21.76 17.18 30.61
CA LEU A 211 -20.70 18.02 30.06
C LEU A 211 -21.28 19.31 29.48
N CYS A 212 -20.47 20.37 29.45
CA CYS A 212 -20.84 21.61 28.78
C CYS A 212 -19.85 21.99 27.69
N ILE A 213 -20.37 22.43 26.55
CA ILE A 213 -19.62 23.04 25.45
C ILE A 213 -20.18 24.42 25.12
N THR A 214 -19.36 25.29 24.54
CA THR A 214 -19.78 26.61 24.04
C THR A 214 -19.50 26.75 22.56
N ASP A 215 -20.33 27.49 21.84
CA ASP A 215 -19.93 28.08 20.57
C ASP A 215 -18.72 29.00 20.76
N VAL A 216 -17.83 29.03 19.76
CA VAL A 216 -16.80 30.06 19.59
C VAL A 216 -16.86 30.65 18.17
N VAL A 217 -16.60 31.95 18.07
CA VAL A 217 -16.83 32.76 16.86
C VAL A 217 -15.54 33.49 16.48
N TYR A 218 -14.86 33.03 15.44
CA TYR A 218 -13.60 33.63 14.96
C TYR A 218 -13.81 34.54 13.73
N ASN A 219 -14.86 34.31 12.94
CA ASN A 219 -14.98 34.97 11.63
C ASN A 219 -15.45 36.44 11.69
N HIS A 220 -16.04 36.88 12.79
CA HIS A 220 -16.62 38.22 12.93
C HIS A 220 -16.71 38.71 14.39
N THR A 221 -16.89 40.03 14.54
CA THR A 221 -17.23 40.72 15.81
C THR A 221 -18.38 41.70 15.56
N ALA A 222 -19.09 42.18 16.58
CA ALA A 222 -20.14 43.16 16.40
C ALA A 222 -19.59 44.49 15.84
N ALA A 223 -20.33 45.12 14.94
CA ALA A 223 -19.98 46.42 14.36
C ALA A 223 -19.86 47.57 15.39
N ASN A 224 -20.34 47.36 16.62
CA ASN A 224 -20.24 48.28 17.74
C ASN A 224 -19.21 47.87 18.82
N SER A 225 -18.36 46.87 18.56
CA SER A 225 -17.33 46.43 19.51
C SER A 225 -16.43 47.60 19.87
N ARG A 226 -16.18 47.86 21.17
CA ARG A 226 -15.29 48.98 21.56
C ARG A 226 -13.87 48.76 21.05
N TRP A 227 -13.35 47.54 21.25
CA TRP A 227 -11.98 47.21 20.89
C TRP A 227 -11.68 47.34 19.38
N ILE A 228 -12.69 47.23 18.49
CA ILE A 228 -12.46 47.45 17.05
C ILE A 228 -12.25 48.93 16.71
N GLN A 229 -12.72 49.86 17.55
CA GLN A 229 -12.43 51.29 17.41
C GLN A 229 -11.03 51.63 17.93
N GLU A 230 -10.50 50.83 18.85
CA GLU A 230 -9.14 50.95 19.39
C GLU A 230 -8.12 50.21 18.50
N HIS A 231 -8.53 49.13 17.82
CA HIS A 231 -7.73 48.27 16.94
C HIS A 231 -8.40 48.02 15.56
N PRO A 232 -8.61 49.07 14.74
CA PRO A 232 -9.31 48.97 13.45
C PRO A 232 -8.58 48.11 12.40
N GLU A 233 -7.29 47.85 12.57
CA GLU A 233 -6.47 46.95 11.73
C GLU A 233 -6.89 45.48 11.80
N SER A 234 -7.69 45.12 12.81
CA SER A 234 -8.25 43.79 13.04
C SER A 234 -9.45 43.46 12.14
N ALA A 235 -9.97 44.44 11.40
CA ALA A 235 -11.02 44.28 10.41
C ALA A 235 -10.48 44.47 8.98
N TYR A 236 -11.20 43.96 7.98
CA TYR A 236 -11.01 44.40 6.59
C TYR A 236 -11.53 45.83 6.46
N ASN A 237 -10.65 46.81 6.19
CA ASN A 237 -11.00 48.24 6.12
C ASN A 237 -10.33 48.92 4.91
N LEU A 238 -10.73 50.14 4.58
CA LEU A 238 -10.25 50.82 3.35
C LEU A 238 -8.78 51.25 3.37
N VAL A 239 -8.03 51.04 4.46
CA VAL A 239 -6.57 51.26 4.53
C VAL A 239 -5.81 49.95 4.32
N ASN A 240 -6.20 48.86 5.00
CA ASN A 240 -5.53 47.56 4.85
C ASN A 240 -6.08 46.70 3.71
N SER A 241 -7.24 47.05 3.16
CA SER A 241 -7.97 46.37 2.09
C SER A 241 -8.43 47.37 1.02
N PRO A 242 -7.50 48.10 0.37
CA PRO A 242 -7.84 49.22 -0.53
C PRO A 242 -8.67 48.81 -1.76
N HIS A 243 -8.63 47.54 -2.16
CA HIS A 243 -9.49 46.96 -3.20
C HIS A 243 -10.99 47.05 -2.89
N LEU A 244 -11.36 47.27 -1.63
CA LEU A 244 -12.75 47.46 -1.21
C LEU A 244 -13.26 48.91 -1.42
N LYS A 245 -12.39 49.88 -1.75
CA LYS A 245 -12.77 51.30 -1.95
C LYS A 245 -13.90 51.48 -2.99
N PRO A 246 -13.89 50.83 -4.18
CA PRO A 246 -14.99 50.97 -5.15
C PRO A 246 -16.31 50.37 -4.65
N ALA A 247 -16.24 49.26 -3.91
CA ALA A 247 -17.41 48.60 -3.32
C ALA A 247 -18.06 49.43 -2.21
N TRP A 248 -17.24 50.15 -1.42
CA TRP A 248 -17.73 51.07 -0.40
C TRP A 248 -18.43 52.29 -1.00
N VAL A 249 -17.89 52.88 -2.08
CA VAL A 249 -18.54 53.99 -2.80
C VAL A 249 -19.93 53.57 -3.32
N LEU A 250 -20.04 52.33 -3.83
CA LEU A 250 -21.34 51.75 -4.20
C LEU A 250 -22.28 51.57 -2.99
N ASP A 251 -21.80 51.05 -1.86
CA ASP A 251 -22.60 50.88 -0.63
C ASP A 251 -23.14 52.22 -0.09
N ARG A 252 -22.33 53.29 -0.10
CA ARG A 252 -22.80 54.65 0.25
C ARG A 252 -23.82 55.18 -0.75
N ALA A 253 -23.60 55.02 -2.05
CA ALA A 253 -24.55 55.48 -3.06
C ALA A 253 -25.93 54.79 -2.93
N LEU A 254 -25.94 53.49 -2.60
CA LEU A 254 -27.16 52.71 -2.33
C LEU A 254 -27.84 53.11 -1.00
N TRP A 255 -27.08 53.55 0.00
CA TRP A 255 -27.63 54.15 1.22
C TRP A 255 -28.33 55.48 0.94
N HIS A 256 -27.70 56.38 0.19
CA HIS A 256 -28.32 57.66 -0.21
C HIS A 256 -29.58 57.43 -1.06
N LEU A 257 -29.54 56.49 -2.02
CA LEU A 257 -30.73 56.05 -2.75
C LEU A 257 -31.83 55.51 -1.82
N SER A 258 -31.47 54.73 -0.79
CA SER A 258 -32.44 54.22 0.19
C SER A 258 -33.10 55.34 0.99
N CYS A 259 -32.34 56.38 1.37
CA CYS A 259 -32.88 57.56 2.05
C CYS A 259 -33.79 58.37 1.13
N ASP A 260 -33.38 58.61 -0.12
CA ASP A 260 -34.19 59.34 -1.11
C ASP A 260 -35.50 58.62 -1.47
N VAL A 261 -35.49 57.29 -1.54
CA VAL A 261 -36.71 56.47 -1.75
C VAL A 261 -37.61 56.51 -0.51
N ALA A 262 -37.06 56.41 0.70
CA ALA A 262 -37.82 56.55 1.95
C ALA A 262 -38.44 57.95 2.11
N GLU A 263 -37.73 58.99 1.68
CA GLU A 263 -38.17 60.39 1.64
C GLU A 263 -39.06 60.70 0.41
N GLY A 264 -39.36 59.68 -0.42
CA GLY A 264 -40.34 59.74 -1.50
C GLY A 264 -39.87 60.41 -2.80
N LYS A 265 -38.60 60.84 -2.90
CA LYS A 265 -38.07 61.64 -4.02
C LYS A 265 -38.11 60.91 -5.36
N TYR A 266 -38.06 59.56 -5.35
CA TYR A 266 -38.15 58.72 -6.54
C TYR A 266 -39.57 58.25 -6.89
N LYS A 267 -40.60 58.71 -6.17
CA LYS A 267 -42.01 58.34 -6.41
C LYS A 267 -42.46 58.64 -7.85
N GLU A 268 -42.07 59.79 -8.39
CA GLU A 268 -42.40 60.20 -9.77
C GLU A 268 -41.62 59.41 -10.84
N LYS A 269 -40.48 58.81 -10.48
CA LYS A 269 -39.76 57.83 -11.32
C LYS A 269 -40.29 56.39 -11.16
N GLY A 270 -41.43 56.21 -10.49
CA GLY A 270 -42.08 54.91 -10.30
C GLY A 270 -41.58 54.08 -9.11
N VAL A 271 -40.77 54.66 -8.21
CA VAL A 271 -40.29 53.97 -6.99
C VAL A 271 -40.76 54.73 -5.74
N PRO A 272 -41.98 54.44 -5.24
CA PRO A 272 -42.41 54.86 -3.91
C PRO A 272 -41.67 54.07 -2.81
N ALA A 273 -41.79 54.50 -1.56
CA ALA A 273 -41.17 53.79 -0.42
C ALA A 273 -41.71 52.36 -0.24
N LEU A 274 -42.97 52.07 -0.59
CA LEU A 274 -43.56 50.73 -0.50
C LEU A 274 -43.37 49.98 -1.83
N ILE A 275 -42.65 48.86 -1.81
CA ILE A 275 -42.37 48.03 -2.99
C ILE A 275 -43.25 46.78 -2.96
N GLU A 276 -44.07 46.61 -4.00
CA GLU A 276 -45.18 45.66 -4.08
C GLU A 276 -45.22 44.86 -5.40
N ASN A 277 -44.49 45.25 -6.44
CA ASN A 277 -44.56 44.62 -7.76
C ASN A 277 -43.28 44.75 -8.62
N ASP A 278 -43.18 43.92 -9.65
CA ASP A 278 -42.02 43.86 -10.56
C ASP A 278 -41.84 45.10 -11.45
N HIS A 279 -42.87 45.94 -11.64
CA HIS A 279 -42.70 47.20 -12.36
C HIS A 279 -41.81 48.16 -11.56
N GLN A 280 -42.06 48.30 -10.25
CA GLN A 280 -41.20 49.08 -9.35
C GLN A 280 -39.77 48.51 -9.29
N MET A 281 -39.60 47.19 -9.35
CA MET A 281 -38.28 46.54 -9.43
C MET A 281 -37.52 46.93 -10.69
N ASN A 282 -38.21 47.02 -11.84
CA ASN A 282 -37.60 47.48 -13.08
C ASN A 282 -37.32 49.00 -13.08
N CYS A 283 -38.12 49.81 -12.36
CA CYS A 283 -37.77 51.20 -12.10
C CYS A 283 -36.52 51.34 -11.20
N ILE A 284 -36.37 50.51 -10.17
CA ILE A 284 -35.14 50.44 -9.35
C ILE A 284 -33.93 50.07 -10.23
N ARG A 285 -34.07 49.04 -11.09
CA ARG A 285 -33.04 48.66 -12.08
C ARG A 285 -32.61 49.87 -12.92
N LYS A 286 -33.58 50.61 -13.47
CA LYS A 286 -33.36 51.79 -14.31
C LYS A 286 -32.66 52.92 -13.56
N ILE A 287 -33.10 53.24 -12.33
CA ILE A 287 -32.49 54.29 -11.50
C ILE A 287 -31.03 53.97 -11.16
N ILE A 288 -30.68 52.71 -10.84
CA ILE A 288 -29.28 52.38 -10.55
C ILE A 288 -28.39 52.56 -11.80
N TRP A 289 -28.87 52.16 -12.98
CA TRP A 289 -28.13 52.32 -14.24
C TRP A 289 -28.04 53.76 -14.75
N GLU A 290 -29.11 54.55 -14.67
CA GLU A 290 -29.16 55.91 -15.23
C GLU A 290 -28.79 57.01 -14.22
N ASP A 291 -29.23 56.89 -12.96
CA ASP A 291 -29.00 57.92 -11.93
C ASP A 291 -27.81 57.64 -11.01
N ILE A 292 -27.39 56.37 -10.81
CA ILE A 292 -26.36 56.04 -9.81
C ILE A 292 -24.99 55.79 -10.43
N PHE A 293 -24.83 54.74 -11.26
CA PHE A 293 -23.51 54.40 -11.82
C PHE A 293 -22.80 55.57 -12.55
N PRO A 294 -23.48 56.43 -13.34
CA PRO A 294 -22.84 57.59 -13.98
C PRO A 294 -22.35 58.68 -13.01
N LYS A 295 -22.88 58.73 -11.77
CA LYS A 295 -22.43 59.66 -10.73
C LYS A 295 -21.20 59.15 -9.98
N ILE A 296 -21.08 57.83 -9.78
CA ILE A 296 -20.00 57.22 -8.98
C ILE A 296 -18.84 56.66 -9.82
N GLN A 297 -19.00 56.51 -11.14
CA GLN A 297 -17.92 56.30 -12.11
C GLN A 297 -16.89 55.23 -11.69
N LEU A 298 -17.38 54.05 -11.28
CA LEU A 298 -16.55 53.02 -10.63
C LEU A 298 -15.42 52.48 -11.52
N TRP A 299 -15.52 52.62 -12.84
CA TRP A 299 -14.48 52.23 -13.80
C TRP A 299 -13.17 53.00 -13.61
N GLU A 300 -13.20 54.25 -13.10
CA GLU A 300 -12.01 55.06 -12.92
C GLU A 300 -11.00 54.42 -11.95
N PHE A 301 -11.47 53.65 -10.96
CA PHE A 301 -10.63 52.91 -10.02
C PHE A 301 -9.78 51.81 -10.67
N PHE A 302 -10.07 51.46 -11.93
CA PHE A 302 -9.41 50.40 -12.69
C PHE A 302 -8.74 50.91 -13.98
N GLN A 303 -8.76 52.23 -14.22
CA GLN A 303 -8.28 52.89 -15.43
C GLN A 303 -7.01 53.72 -15.19
N VAL A 304 -6.29 53.97 -16.28
CA VAL A 304 -5.07 54.79 -16.35
C VAL A 304 -5.41 56.21 -16.78
N ASP A 305 -4.82 57.22 -16.15
CA ASP A 305 -4.84 58.59 -16.68
C ASP A 305 -4.06 58.65 -18.02
N VAL A 306 -4.82 58.69 -19.12
CA VAL A 306 -4.29 58.70 -20.50
C VAL A 306 -3.34 59.89 -20.72
N TYR A 307 -3.63 61.06 -20.16
CA TYR A 307 -2.81 62.24 -20.35
C TYR A 307 -1.48 62.14 -19.60
N LYS A 308 -1.51 61.80 -18.31
CA LYS A 308 -0.29 61.62 -17.50
C LYS A 308 0.59 60.49 -18.04
N ALA A 309 0.00 59.37 -18.47
CA ALA A 309 0.74 58.25 -19.05
C ALA A 309 1.44 58.65 -20.36
N VAL A 310 0.75 59.36 -21.27
CA VAL A 310 1.33 59.82 -22.54
C VAL A 310 2.42 60.86 -22.33
N GLU A 311 2.27 61.79 -21.37
CA GLU A 311 3.31 62.76 -21.03
C GLU A 311 4.54 62.08 -20.40
N GLN A 312 4.36 61.11 -19.51
CA GLN A 312 5.46 60.31 -18.96
C GLN A 312 6.19 59.53 -20.06
N PHE A 313 5.45 58.88 -20.96
CA PHE A 313 5.99 58.14 -22.09
C PHE A 313 6.79 59.04 -23.05
N ARG A 314 6.22 60.21 -23.40
CA ARG A 314 6.89 61.27 -24.18
C ARG A 314 8.20 61.71 -23.52
N GLY A 315 8.18 61.97 -22.21
CA GLY A 315 9.36 62.38 -21.44
C GLY A 315 10.46 61.31 -21.34
N LEU A 316 10.10 60.03 -21.48
CA LEU A 316 11.07 58.92 -21.54
C LEU A 316 11.60 58.68 -22.97
N LEU A 317 10.82 58.98 -24.01
CA LEU A 317 11.29 58.94 -25.41
C LEU A 317 12.38 59.98 -25.71
N THR A 318 12.39 61.13 -25.01
CA THR A 318 13.30 62.25 -25.27
C THR A 318 14.61 62.22 -24.49
N GLN A 319 14.85 61.24 -23.60
CA GLN A 319 16.08 61.16 -22.81
C GLN A 319 17.26 60.57 -23.61
N GLU A 320 18.44 61.21 -23.52
CA GLU A 320 19.60 60.85 -24.36
C GLU A 320 20.27 59.53 -23.96
N ASN A 321 20.32 59.19 -22.66
CA ASN A 321 21.01 58.00 -22.14
C ASN A 321 20.13 56.73 -22.17
N ARG A 322 19.70 56.35 -23.38
CA ARG A 322 18.77 55.23 -23.61
C ARG A 322 19.44 53.86 -23.45
N LYS A 323 19.53 53.34 -22.22
CA LYS A 323 19.84 51.91 -21.97
C LYS A 323 18.61 51.05 -22.25
N ILE A 324 18.52 50.49 -23.46
CA ILE A 324 17.54 49.43 -23.78
C ILE A 324 18.02 48.13 -23.12
N THR A 325 17.61 47.89 -21.88
CA THR A 325 17.84 46.61 -21.19
C THR A 325 16.83 45.57 -21.65
N THR A 326 17.35 44.53 -22.32
CA THR A 326 16.63 43.34 -22.84
C THR A 326 15.56 43.60 -23.91
N LYS A 327 15.39 42.63 -24.82
CA LYS A 327 14.15 42.51 -25.60
C LYS A 327 13.07 41.94 -24.66
N PRO A 328 11.82 42.42 -24.72
CA PRO A 328 10.71 41.75 -24.04
C PRO A 328 10.51 40.33 -24.60
N ASP A 329 9.95 39.42 -23.79
CA ASP A 329 9.48 38.12 -24.28
C ASP A 329 8.35 38.37 -25.30
N PRO A 330 8.32 37.69 -26.47
CA PRO A 330 7.24 37.83 -27.44
C PRO A 330 5.83 37.47 -26.90
N LYS A 331 5.71 36.94 -25.68
CA LYS A 331 4.44 36.71 -24.95
C LYS A 331 4.03 37.85 -24.03
N GLU A 332 4.90 38.84 -23.78
CA GLU A 332 4.56 39.98 -22.93
C GLU A 332 3.84 41.07 -23.74
N HIS A 333 2.73 41.55 -23.19
CA HIS A 333 1.86 42.54 -23.82
C HIS A 333 1.53 43.62 -22.79
N LEU A 334 1.45 44.88 -23.25
CA LEU A 334 1.09 46.01 -22.41
C LEU A 334 -0.31 45.82 -21.79
N LYS A 335 -0.38 45.88 -20.46
CA LYS A 335 -1.58 45.69 -19.65
C LYS A 335 -1.65 46.76 -18.57
N ILE A 336 -2.86 47.05 -18.08
CA ILE A 336 -3.07 47.95 -16.95
C ILE A 336 -2.66 47.25 -15.65
N ILE A 337 -1.72 47.87 -14.93
CA ILE A 337 -1.28 47.53 -13.58
C ILE A 337 -2.20 48.27 -12.62
N GLN A 338 -2.89 47.53 -11.75
CA GLN A 338 -3.83 48.08 -10.77
C GLN A 338 -3.09 48.99 -9.78
N ASP A 339 -3.66 50.16 -9.47
CA ASP A 339 -3.16 51.02 -8.40
C ASP A 339 -3.30 50.30 -7.05
N PRO A 340 -2.23 50.07 -6.28
CA PRO A 340 -2.33 49.45 -4.95
C PRO A 340 -3.24 50.24 -4.01
N GLU A 341 -3.31 51.56 -4.17
CA GLU A 341 -4.17 52.43 -3.37
C GLU A 341 -5.60 52.59 -3.90
N TYR A 342 -5.95 52.01 -5.05
CA TYR A 342 -7.26 52.15 -5.70
C TYR A 342 -7.74 53.62 -5.71
N ARG A 343 -6.97 54.50 -6.36
CA ARG A 343 -7.35 55.88 -6.66
C ARG A 343 -7.98 55.98 -8.06
N ARG A 344 -8.90 56.93 -8.24
CA ARG A 344 -9.48 57.26 -9.55
C ARG A 344 -8.37 57.65 -10.54
N LEU A 345 -8.37 56.99 -11.70
CA LEU A 345 -7.36 57.10 -12.77
C LEU A 345 -5.91 56.86 -12.29
N GLY A 346 -5.74 56.16 -11.16
CA GLY A 346 -4.44 55.93 -10.52
C GLY A 346 -3.66 54.73 -11.07
N CYS A 347 -4.28 53.89 -11.90
CA CYS A 347 -3.62 52.71 -12.46
C CYS A 347 -2.52 53.12 -13.45
N THR A 348 -1.57 52.23 -13.70
CA THR A 348 -0.40 52.49 -14.55
C THR A 348 -0.20 51.40 -15.61
N VAL A 349 0.86 51.52 -16.41
CA VAL A 349 1.35 50.47 -17.30
C VAL A 349 2.87 50.38 -17.18
N ASP A 350 3.46 49.26 -17.56
CA ASP A 350 4.93 49.15 -17.61
C ASP A 350 5.50 50.00 -18.76
N MET A 351 6.26 51.04 -18.40
CA MET A 351 6.84 51.97 -19.35
C MET A 351 8.00 51.37 -20.16
N ASN A 352 8.68 50.33 -19.67
CA ASN A 352 9.70 49.61 -20.43
C ASN A 352 9.06 48.79 -21.55
N ILE A 353 7.96 48.07 -21.25
CA ILE A 353 7.15 47.38 -22.25
C ILE A 353 6.60 48.38 -23.27
N ALA A 354 6.10 49.54 -22.82
CA ALA A 354 5.65 50.61 -23.72
C ALA A 354 6.79 51.10 -24.66
N LEU A 355 7.97 51.42 -24.12
CA LEU A 355 9.14 51.89 -24.88
C LEU A 355 9.73 50.84 -25.83
N ALA A 356 9.55 49.55 -25.53
CA ALA A 356 9.93 48.44 -26.40
C ALA A 356 8.87 48.11 -27.47
N THR A 357 7.60 48.46 -27.23
CA THR A 357 6.48 48.22 -28.15
C THR A 357 6.31 49.36 -29.16
N PHE A 358 6.39 50.61 -28.70
CA PHE A 358 6.12 51.81 -29.49
C PHE A 358 7.43 52.57 -29.76
N ILE A 359 8.16 52.13 -30.79
CA ILE A 359 9.49 52.66 -31.16
C ILE A 359 9.34 53.68 -32.30
N PRO A 360 9.76 54.95 -32.11
CA PRO A 360 9.73 55.94 -33.19
C PRO A 360 10.78 55.64 -34.27
N HIS A 361 10.42 55.91 -35.52
CA HIS A 361 11.24 55.59 -36.69
C HIS A 361 12.49 56.48 -36.82
N ASP A 362 12.47 57.69 -36.25
CA ASP A 362 13.65 58.54 -36.03
C ASP A 362 13.54 59.32 -34.70
N LYS A 363 14.39 60.34 -34.50
CA LYS A 363 14.39 61.23 -33.32
C LYS A 363 13.63 62.55 -33.54
N GLY A 364 12.94 62.72 -34.67
CA GLY A 364 12.20 63.91 -35.02
C GLY A 364 10.94 64.08 -34.17
N PRO A 365 10.47 65.33 -33.93
CA PRO A 365 9.26 65.58 -33.15
C PRO A 365 8.04 64.83 -33.68
N ALA A 366 7.88 64.75 -35.01
CA ALA A 366 6.76 64.08 -35.66
C ALA A 366 6.72 62.55 -35.40
N ALA A 367 7.87 61.87 -35.44
CA ALA A 367 7.96 60.44 -35.16
C ALA A 367 7.65 60.13 -33.68
N ILE A 368 8.05 61.03 -32.77
CA ILE A 368 7.74 60.96 -31.34
C ILE A 368 6.24 61.20 -31.12
N ASP A 369 5.63 62.19 -31.79
CA ASP A 369 4.19 62.46 -31.71
C ASP A 369 3.34 61.31 -32.25
N GLU A 370 3.74 60.69 -33.37
CA GLU A 370 3.08 59.51 -33.93
C GLU A 370 3.07 58.35 -32.92
N CYS A 371 4.23 58.03 -32.33
CA CYS A 371 4.31 56.98 -31.30
C CYS A 371 3.55 57.33 -30.02
N CYS A 372 3.53 58.60 -29.60
CA CYS A 372 2.70 59.04 -28.48
C CYS A 372 1.20 58.88 -28.77
N ASN A 373 0.76 59.05 -30.02
CA ASN A 373 -0.62 58.83 -30.43
C ASN A 373 -0.98 57.32 -30.53
N TRP A 374 -0.07 56.46 -30.99
CA TRP A 374 -0.29 55.00 -30.95
C TRP A 374 -0.34 54.47 -29.51
N PHE A 375 0.55 54.94 -28.64
CA PHE A 375 0.53 54.62 -27.22
C PHE A 375 -0.77 55.11 -26.56
N ARG A 376 -1.16 56.37 -26.78
CA ARG A 376 -2.46 56.94 -26.35
C ARG A 376 -3.61 56.01 -26.71
N LYS A 377 -3.74 55.65 -27.98
CA LYS A 377 -4.82 54.77 -28.48
C LYS A 377 -4.82 53.42 -27.76
N ARG A 378 -3.66 52.81 -27.48
CA ARG A 378 -3.62 51.53 -26.75
C ARG A 378 -4.01 51.69 -25.27
N ILE A 379 -3.72 52.81 -24.62
CA ILE A 379 -4.23 53.09 -23.27
C ILE A 379 -5.75 53.33 -23.29
N GLU A 380 -6.28 54.02 -24.31
CA GLU A 380 -7.73 54.21 -24.50
C GLU A 380 -8.46 52.87 -24.74
N GLU A 381 -7.88 51.98 -25.56
CA GLU A 381 -8.37 50.60 -25.74
C GLU A 381 -8.36 49.81 -24.42
N LEU A 382 -7.23 49.79 -23.69
CA LEU A 382 -7.11 49.11 -22.40
C LEU A 382 -8.09 49.67 -21.34
N ASN A 383 -8.31 50.99 -21.33
CA ASN A 383 -9.31 51.62 -20.47
C ASN A 383 -10.74 51.22 -20.87
N SER A 384 -11.02 51.03 -22.16
CA SER A 384 -12.29 50.50 -22.66
C SER A 384 -12.51 49.03 -22.25
N GLU A 385 -11.47 48.18 -22.36
CA GLU A 385 -11.47 46.80 -21.84
C GLU A 385 -11.86 46.76 -20.35
N LYS A 386 -11.30 47.68 -19.53
CA LYS A 386 -11.64 47.82 -18.10
C LYS A 386 -13.06 48.36 -17.86
N HIS A 387 -13.54 49.28 -18.69
CA HIS A 387 -14.93 49.77 -18.59
C HIS A 387 -15.94 48.67 -18.93
N GLN A 388 -15.65 47.81 -19.90
CA GLN A 388 -16.51 46.65 -20.23
C GLN A 388 -16.55 45.63 -19.07
N LEU A 389 -15.41 45.35 -18.44
CA LEU A 389 -15.36 44.52 -17.24
C LEU A 389 -16.15 45.13 -16.06
N MET A 390 -16.05 46.44 -15.87
CA MET A 390 -16.84 47.16 -14.86
C MET A 390 -18.34 47.07 -15.14
N ASN A 391 -18.78 47.20 -16.40
CA ASN A 391 -20.20 47.05 -16.77
C ASN A 391 -20.74 45.66 -16.40
N TYR A 392 -19.96 44.59 -16.61
CA TYR A 392 -20.34 43.24 -16.20
C TYR A 392 -20.49 43.11 -14.67
N HIS A 393 -19.55 43.67 -13.88
CA HIS A 393 -19.67 43.68 -12.42
C HIS A 393 -20.84 44.54 -11.92
N GLN A 394 -21.15 45.65 -12.61
CA GLN A 394 -22.32 46.49 -12.35
C GLN A 394 -23.63 45.75 -12.65
N GLU A 395 -23.68 44.93 -13.69
CA GLU A 395 -24.83 44.07 -13.99
C GLU A 395 -25.07 43.03 -12.90
N GLN A 396 -24.02 42.33 -12.44
CA GLN A 396 -24.14 41.39 -11.33
C GLN A 396 -24.58 42.09 -10.04
N ALA A 397 -24.01 43.27 -9.74
CA ALA A 397 -24.47 44.11 -8.62
C ALA A 397 -25.96 44.40 -8.70
N VAL A 398 -26.47 44.89 -9.83
CA VAL A 398 -27.90 45.19 -9.99
C VAL A 398 -28.77 43.93 -9.87
N ASN A 399 -28.33 42.79 -10.39
CA ASN A 399 -29.05 41.53 -10.27
C ASN A 399 -29.14 41.04 -8.82
N CYS A 400 -28.04 41.06 -8.06
CA CYS A 400 -28.02 40.67 -6.65
C CYS A 400 -28.82 41.65 -5.76
N LEU A 401 -28.72 42.96 -6.00
CA LEU A 401 -29.49 43.99 -5.30
C LEU A 401 -31.00 43.77 -5.48
N LEU A 402 -31.45 43.54 -6.71
CA LEU A 402 -32.87 43.28 -7.00
C LEU A 402 -33.32 41.92 -6.47
N GLY A 403 -32.46 40.90 -6.47
CA GLY A 403 -32.71 39.63 -5.79
C GLY A 403 -33.00 39.83 -4.29
N ASN A 404 -32.17 40.64 -3.61
CA ASN A 404 -32.35 40.93 -2.19
C ASN A 404 -33.61 41.78 -1.91
N VAL A 405 -33.88 42.82 -2.70
CA VAL A 405 -35.11 43.63 -2.57
C VAL A 405 -36.36 42.75 -2.77
N SER A 406 -36.33 41.86 -3.77
CA SER A 406 -37.41 40.91 -4.05
C SER A 406 -37.61 39.96 -2.88
N TYR A 407 -36.54 39.37 -2.35
CA TYR A 407 -36.60 38.51 -1.17
C TYR A 407 -37.15 39.24 0.06
N GLU A 408 -36.62 40.41 0.41
CA GLU A 408 -37.00 41.15 1.62
C GLU A 408 -38.47 41.63 1.63
N ARG A 409 -39.08 41.83 0.46
CA ARG A 409 -40.40 42.50 0.32
C ARG A 409 -41.42 41.75 -0.52
N LEU A 410 -41.05 41.23 -1.69
CA LEU A 410 -41.98 40.64 -2.67
C LEU A 410 -42.17 39.13 -2.49
N ALA A 411 -41.12 38.36 -2.23
CA ALA A 411 -41.17 36.91 -2.06
C ALA A 411 -42.12 36.48 -0.93
N GLY A 412 -42.96 35.47 -1.16
CA GLY A 412 -43.93 34.99 -0.17
C GLY A 412 -43.30 34.33 1.05
N HIS A 413 -42.08 33.82 0.92
CA HIS A 413 -41.28 33.18 1.96
C HIS A 413 -40.24 34.14 2.59
N GLY A 414 -40.26 35.43 2.23
CA GLY A 414 -39.32 36.44 2.72
C GLY A 414 -39.84 37.22 3.94
N PRO A 415 -38.97 38.03 4.60
CA PRO A 415 -39.27 38.67 5.89
C PRO A 415 -40.30 39.81 5.86
N LYS A 416 -40.80 40.21 4.68
CA LYS A 416 -41.84 41.25 4.50
C LYS A 416 -41.55 42.56 5.26
N LEU A 417 -40.37 43.15 5.05
CA LEU A 417 -39.91 44.34 5.80
C LEU A 417 -40.73 45.63 5.58
N GLY A 418 -41.73 45.61 4.69
CA GLY A 418 -42.60 46.75 4.43
C GLY A 418 -41.88 47.88 3.67
N PRO A 419 -42.25 49.16 3.91
CA PRO A 419 -41.68 50.27 3.18
C PRO A 419 -40.19 50.48 3.49
N VAL A 420 -39.45 50.93 2.48
CA VAL A 420 -38.07 51.39 2.59
C VAL A 420 -38.01 52.55 3.58
N THR A 421 -37.15 52.41 4.58
CA THR A 421 -36.92 53.41 5.64
C THR A 421 -35.46 53.41 6.04
N ARG A 422 -35.00 54.42 6.79
CA ARG A 422 -33.63 54.44 7.37
C ARG A 422 -33.34 53.25 8.31
N LYS A 423 -34.37 52.58 8.84
CA LYS A 423 -34.23 51.33 9.62
C LYS A 423 -34.24 50.07 8.73
N HIS A 424 -35.05 50.07 7.69
CA HIS A 424 -35.17 48.98 6.72
C HIS A 424 -34.84 49.53 5.31
N PRO A 425 -33.55 49.80 5.01
CA PRO A 425 -33.10 50.38 3.74
C PRO A 425 -33.42 49.45 2.56
N LEU A 426 -33.21 49.94 1.33
CA LEU A 426 -33.51 49.16 0.12
C LEU A 426 -32.70 47.86 0.08
N VAL A 427 -31.44 47.91 0.56
CA VAL A 427 -30.59 46.74 0.78
C VAL A 427 -29.73 46.92 2.04
N THR A 428 -29.28 45.80 2.62
CA THR A 428 -28.36 45.80 3.77
C THR A 428 -27.01 46.44 3.41
N ARG A 429 -26.50 47.30 4.31
CA ARG A 429 -25.17 47.94 4.18
C ARG A 429 -24.05 46.91 4.34
N TYR A 430 -23.05 46.98 3.48
CA TYR A 430 -21.89 46.09 3.50
C TYR A 430 -20.72 46.62 4.33
N PHE A 431 -20.76 47.89 4.72
CA PHE A 431 -19.69 48.50 5.51
C PHE A 431 -20.21 49.28 6.72
N THR A 432 -19.34 49.45 7.72
CA THR A 432 -19.55 50.40 8.82
C THR A 432 -19.41 51.84 8.33
N PHE A 433 -20.21 52.72 8.92
CA PHE A 433 -20.09 54.16 8.77
C PHE A 433 -20.39 54.81 10.13
N PRO A 434 -19.36 55.14 10.93
CA PRO A 434 -19.52 55.64 12.30
C PRO A 434 -19.55 57.18 12.40
N PHE A 435 -19.60 57.88 11.26
CA PHE A 435 -19.58 59.35 11.18
C PHE A 435 -21.00 59.91 11.01
N GLU A 436 -21.15 61.22 11.20
CA GLU A 436 -22.37 61.94 10.80
C GLU A 436 -22.58 61.84 9.28
N GLU A 437 -23.84 61.82 8.82
CA GLU A 437 -24.15 61.75 7.39
C GLU A 437 -23.81 63.05 6.68
N MET A 438 -23.23 62.96 5.48
CA MET A 438 -22.91 64.11 4.62
C MET A 438 -23.36 63.82 3.17
N THR A 439 -23.13 64.76 2.26
CA THR A 439 -23.32 64.47 0.82
C THR A 439 -22.36 63.37 0.36
N LEU A 440 -22.79 62.52 -0.57
CA LEU A 440 -22.00 61.39 -1.09
C LEU A 440 -20.56 61.78 -1.49
N SER A 441 -20.38 62.96 -2.10
CA SER A 441 -19.05 63.47 -2.48
C SER A 441 -18.16 63.85 -1.27
N ALA A 442 -18.75 64.40 -0.20
CA ALA A 442 -18.02 64.68 1.03
C ALA A 442 -17.65 63.39 1.78
N GLU A 443 -18.54 62.39 1.77
CA GLU A 443 -18.26 61.05 2.30
C GLU A 443 -17.17 60.35 1.48
N GLU A 444 -17.22 60.41 0.15
CA GLU A 444 -16.21 59.80 -0.73
C GLU A 444 -14.80 60.33 -0.46
N SER A 445 -14.65 61.62 -0.14
CA SER A 445 -13.34 62.19 0.22
C SER A 445 -12.64 61.47 1.40
N MET A 446 -13.38 60.71 2.22
CA MET A 446 -12.84 59.99 3.37
C MET A 446 -12.04 58.74 2.99
N ILE A 447 -12.23 58.16 1.80
CA ILE A 447 -11.46 56.98 1.34
C ILE A 447 -9.97 57.32 1.09
N HIS A 448 -9.64 58.62 1.03
CA HIS A 448 -8.29 59.15 0.88
C HIS A 448 -7.68 59.65 2.20
N ASN A 449 -8.40 59.55 3.32
CA ASN A 449 -7.92 59.95 4.65
C ASN A 449 -7.76 58.70 5.54
N PRO A 450 -6.54 58.19 5.77
CA PRO A 450 -6.32 56.97 6.55
C PRO A 450 -6.97 56.98 7.95
N ASN A 451 -6.99 58.14 8.61
CA ASN A 451 -7.57 58.33 9.95
C ASN A 451 -9.11 58.28 9.97
N LYS A 452 -9.76 58.17 8.81
CA LYS A 452 -11.20 57.89 8.67
C LYS A 452 -11.44 56.57 7.95
N ALA A 453 -10.67 56.27 6.91
CA ALA A 453 -10.75 55.06 6.10
C ALA A 453 -10.55 53.76 6.90
N CYS A 454 -9.76 53.78 7.98
CA CYS A 454 -9.60 52.62 8.86
C CYS A 454 -10.90 52.21 9.58
N PHE A 455 -11.83 53.14 9.79
CA PHE A 455 -13.13 52.89 10.44
C PHE A 455 -14.26 52.53 9.46
N LEU A 456 -13.94 52.44 8.17
CA LEU A 456 -14.84 51.99 7.10
C LEU A 456 -14.59 50.50 6.84
N MET A 457 -15.17 49.67 7.70
CA MET A 457 -14.88 48.24 7.84
C MET A 457 -15.93 47.38 7.13
N ALA A 458 -15.52 46.28 6.51
CA ALA A 458 -16.39 45.36 5.81
C ALA A 458 -17.16 44.45 6.79
N HIS A 459 -18.47 44.28 6.55
CA HIS A 459 -19.30 43.31 7.24
C HIS A 459 -19.05 41.89 6.72
N ASN A 460 -19.23 40.88 7.59
CA ASN A 460 -19.13 39.47 7.22
C ASN A 460 -20.47 38.96 6.63
N GLY A 461 -20.49 37.72 6.17
CA GLY A 461 -21.67 37.08 5.58
C GLY A 461 -21.29 35.75 4.94
N TRP A 462 -22.08 35.33 3.95
CA TRP A 462 -21.79 34.18 3.09
C TRP A 462 -22.19 34.47 1.64
N VAL A 463 -21.66 33.70 0.70
CA VAL A 463 -21.90 33.86 -0.74
C VAL A 463 -22.59 32.61 -1.29
N MET A 464 -23.62 32.78 -2.12
CA MET A 464 -24.39 31.65 -2.63
C MET A 464 -23.66 30.95 -3.79
N GLY A 465 -23.14 29.74 -3.53
CA GLY A 465 -22.51 28.90 -4.55
C GLY A 465 -21.03 29.17 -4.82
N ASP A 466 -20.36 29.97 -3.99
CA ASP A 466 -18.89 30.18 -4.05
C ASP A 466 -18.13 29.09 -3.26
N ASP A 467 -16.81 29.01 -3.47
CA ASP A 467 -15.91 28.18 -2.67
C ASP A 467 -15.77 28.76 -1.25
N PRO A 468 -16.24 28.08 -0.18
CA PRO A 468 -16.19 28.60 1.18
C PRO A 468 -14.78 28.69 1.77
N LEU A 469 -13.79 28.01 1.16
CA LEU A 469 -12.38 28.10 1.53
C LEU A 469 -11.73 29.38 0.99
N ARG A 470 -12.29 29.98 -0.07
CA ARG A 470 -11.83 31.24 -0.64
C ARG A 470 -12.39 32.39 0.18
N ASN A 471 -11.52 33.11 0.89
CA ASN A 471 -11.92 34.26 1.68
C ASN A 471 -12.40 35.41 0.78
N PHE A 472 -13.71 35.62 0.71
CA PHE A 472 -14.40 36.59 -0.15
C PHE A 472 -14.09 38.09 0.14
N ALA A 473 -13.28 38.39 1.15
CA ALA A 473 -12.78 39.74 1.43
C ALA A 473 -11.35 40.01 0.90
N GLU A 474 -10.65 38.97 0.41
CA GLU A 474 -9.32 39.13 -0.19
C GLU A 474 -9.41 39.68 -1.64
N PRO A 475 -8.32 40.28 -2.17
CA PRO A 475 -8.27 40.81 -3.53
C PRO A 475 -8.66 39.77 -4.61
N GLY A 476 -9.38 40.21 -5.64
CA GLY A 476 -9.78 39.37 -6.78
C GLY A 476 -11.02 38.51 -6.55
N SER A 477 -11.65 38.57 -5.37
CA SER A 477 -12.98 37.97 -5.15
C SER A 477 -14.09 38.78 -5.83
N GLU A 478 -14.03 40.11 -5.75
CA GLU A 478 -15.03 41.09 -6.24
C GLU A 478 -16.44 40.98 -5.63
N VAL A 479 -16.70 40.05 -4.72
CA VAL A 479 -18.00 39.78 -4.08
C VAL A 479 -18.67 41.03 -3.48
N TYR A 480 -17.90 41.90 -2.81
CA TYR A 480 -18.41 43.16 -2.24
C TYR A 480 -18.82 44.17 -3.31
N LEU A 481 -18.09 44.23 -4.43
CA LEU A 481 -18.34 45.15 -5.56
C LEU A 481 -19.55 44.70 -6.38
N ARG A 482 -19.67 43.39 -6.62
CA ARG A 482 -20.78 42.74 -7.34
C ARG A 482 -22.00 42.47 -6.47
N ARG A 483 -21.99 42.86 -5.20
CA ARG A 483 -23.12 42.66 -4.24
C ARG A 483 -23.55 41.19 -4.07
N GLU A 484 -22.61 40.25 -4.23
CA GLU A 484 -22.85 38.79 -4.14
C GLU A 484 -22.96 38.30 -2.68
N LEU A 485 -22.64 39.15 -1.68
CA LEU A 485 -22.62 38.79 -0.26
C LEU A 485 -24.01 38.86 0.39
N ILE A 486 -24.45 37.75 0.99
CA ILE A 486 -25.57 37.73 1.93
C ILE A 486 -25.04 38.19 3.29
N CYS A 487 -25.09 39.51 3.47
CA CYS A 487 -24.38 40.28 4.49
C CYS A 487 -25.06 40.23 5.88
N TRP A 488 -24.26 40.03 6.93
CA TRP A 488 -24.65 40.19 8.33
C TRP A 488 -24.34 41.62 8.76
N GLY A 489 -25.26 42.55 8.46
CA GLY A 489 -25.09 44.00 8.64
C GLY A 489 -24.95 44.50 10.09
N ASP A 490 -24.84 43.60 11.08
CA ASP A 490 -24.49 43.87 12.47
C ASP A 490 -23.05 43.48 12.83
N SER A 491 -22.31 42.83 11.93
CA SER A 491 -21.10 42.07 12.26
C SER A 491 -19.95 42.32 11.27
N VAL A 492 -18.86 42.89 11.77
CA VAL A 492 -17.62 43.19 11.02
C VAL A 492 -16.76 41.94 10.86
N LYS A 493 -16.18 41.76 9.66
CA LYS A 493 -15.31 40.62 9.32
C LYS A 493 -13.89 40.82 9.86
N LEU A 494 -13.35 39.80 10.51
CA LEU A 494 -12.05 39.83 11.16
C LEU A 494 -10.91 39.40 10.24
N ARG A 495 -9.77 40.11 10.30
CA ARG A 495 -8.63 40.01 9.37
C ARG A 495 -7.37 39.49 10.07
N TYR A 496 -7.28 38.16 10.22
CA TYR A 496 -6.14 37.49 10.85
C TYR A 496 -4.83 37.57 10.05
N GLY A 497 -4.92 37.63 8.71
CA GLY A 497 -3.77 37.42 7.83
C GLY A 497 -3.28 35.96 7.80
N ASN A 498 -2.09 35.77 7.27
CA ASN A 498 -1.47 34.45 7.07
C ASN A 498 -0.77 33.93 8.35
N LYS A 499 -0.40 34.83 9.26
CA LYS A 499 0.41 34.55 10.45
C LYS A 499 0.14 35.55 11.58
N PRO A 500 0.50 35.26 12.84
CA PRO A 500 0.20 36.13 13.98
C PRO A 500 0.71 37.57 13.85
N GLU A 501 1.83 37.80 13.16
CA GLU A 501 2.39 39.15 13.00
C GLU A 501 1.56 40.06 12.08
N ASP A 502 0.66 39.51 11.26
CA ASP A 502 -0.15 40.28 10.32
C ASP A 502 -1.31 41.03 11.02
N CYS A 503 -1.69 40.59 12.22
CA CYS A 503 -2.58 41.32 13.13
C CYS A 503 -2.39 40.85 14.61
N PRO A 504 -1.32 41.30 15.30
CA PRO A 504 -0.94 40.73 16.61
C PRO A 504 -2.01 40.88 17.70
N PHE A 505 -2.75 41.98 17.71
CA PHE A 505 -3.84 42.20 18.67
C PHE A 505 -4.95 41.16 18.50
N LEU A 506 -5.45 40.97 17.28
CA LEU A 506 -6.55 40.04 16.99
C LEU A 506 -6.18 38.60 17.37
N TRP A 507 -4.96 38.17 17.05
CA TRP A 507 -4.48 36.84 17.42
C TRP A 507 -4.35 36.68 18.95
N ALA A 508 -3.86 37.68 19.67
CA ALA A 508 -3.77 37.63 21.14
C ALA A 508 -5.16 37.64 21.81
N HIS A 509 -6.07 38.49 21.35
CA HIS A 509 -7.45 38.62 21.84
C HIS A 509 -8.24 37.33 21.61
N MET A 510 -8.18 36.78 20.39
CA MET A 510 -8.88 35.55 20.03
C MET A 510 -8.28 34.32 20.70
N LYS A 511 -6.95 34.26 20.87
CA LYS A 511 -6.31 33.26 21.73
C LYS A 511 -6.85 33.34 23.16
N LYS A 512 -7.00 34.54 23.74
CA LYS A 512 -7.53 34.72 25.10
C LYS A 512 -8.99 34.29 25.22
N TYR A 513 -9.81 34.52 24.19
CA TYR A 513 -11.17 33.99 24.08
C TYR A 513 -11.18 32.45 24.04
N THR A 514 -10.36 31.82 23.21
CA THR A 514 -10.23 30.35 23.16
C THR A 514 -9.73 29.78 24.49
N GLU A 515 -8.77 30.45 25.16
CA GLU A 515 -8.31 30.08 26.50
C GLU A 515 -9.45 30.14 27.53
N ILE A 516 -10.32 31.16 27.50
CA ILE A 516 -11.50 31.25 28.36
C ILE A 516 -12.45 30.09 28.09
N ALA A 517 -12.79 29.82 26.82
CA ALA A 517 -13.67 28.71 26.45
C ALA A 517 -13.12 27.36 26.93
N ALA A 518 -11.85 27.06 26.65
CA ALA A 518 -11.19 25.81 27.04
C ALA A 518 -10.91 25.69 28.55
N THR A 519 -10.96 26.79 29.32
CA THR A 519 -10.81 26.75 30.79
C THR A 519 -12.10 26.27 31.47
N TYR A 520 -13.27 26.64 30.94
CA TYR A 520 -14.55 26.42 31.62
C TYR A 520 -15.46 25.37 30.97
N PHE A 521 -15.22 25.00 29.71
CA PHE A 521 -16.02 24.04 28.95
C PHE A 521 -15.17 22.84 28.51
N GLN A 522 -15.79 21.67 28.35
CA GLN A 522 -15.09 20.43 27.97
C GLN A 522 -14.96 20.24 26.44
N GLY A 523 -15.33 21.26 25.68
CA GLY A 523 -15.26 21.29 24.22
C GLY A 523 -15.85 22.58 23.67
N VAL A 524 -15.71 22.79 22.36
CA VAL A 524 -16.27 23.95 21.65
C VAL A 524 -17.01 23.54 20.38
N ARG A 525 -18.02 24.31 20.00
CA ARG A 525 -18.62 24.29 18.66
C ARG A 525 -17.98 25.42 17.84
N LEU A 526 -17.45 25.10 16.67
CA LEU A 526 -16.81 26.07 15.77
C LEU A 526 -17.84 26.57 14.76
N ASP A 527 -18.31 27.81 14.94
CA ASP A 527 -19.30 28.38 14.02
C ASP A 527 -18.70 28.71 12.65
N ASN A 528 -19.40 28.30 11.58
CA ASN A 528 -18.99 28.47 10.18
C ASN A 528 -17.53 28.01 9.89
N CYS A 529 -17.09 26.91 10.52
CA CYS A 529 -15.70 26.43 10.52
C CYS A 529 -15.07 26.25 9.11
N HIS A 530 -15.86 25.97 8.08
CA HIS A 530 -15.38 25.82 6.69
C HIS A 530 -14.86 27.13 6.08
N SER A 531 -15.20 28.29 6.66
CA SER A 531 -14.73 29.60 6.22
C SER A 531 -13.86 30.30 7.28
N THR A 532 -13.47 29.56 8.32
CA THR A 532 -12.36 29.89 9.21
C THR A 532 -11.07 29.35 8.58
N PRO A 533 -10.00 30.15 8.42
CA PRO A 533 -8.73 29.65 7.90
C PRO A 533 -8.14 28.53 8.76
N LEU A 534 -7.61 27.47 8.12
CA LEU A 534 -7.18 26.23 8.79
C LEU A 534 -6.12 26.45 9.88
N HIS A 535 -5.25 27.45 9.73
CA HIS A 535 -4.17 27.78 10.67
C HIS A 535 -4.63 28.34 12.04
N VAL A 536 -5.94 28.40 12.31
CA VAL A 536 -6.54 29.05 13.48
C VAL A 536 -7.03 28.05 14.57
N ALA A 537 -7.01 26.72 14.35
CA ALA A 537 -8.02 25.82 14.97
C ALA A 537 -7.63 24.54 15.80
N GLU A 538 -6.38 24.22 16.19
CA GLU A 538 -5.99 22.79 16.44
C GLU A 538 -5.27 22.38 17.79
N VAL A 539 -5.94 21.90 18.89
CA VAL A 539 -5.26 21.51 20.21
C VAL A 539 -5.93 20.43 21.18
N GLN A 540 -5.26 19.27 21.50
CA GLN A 540 -5.13 18.38 22.76
C GLN A 540 -6.33 17.75 23.59
N LYS A 541 -6.29 16.79 24.58
CA LYS A 541 -5.39 15.71 25.22
C LYS A 541 -6.23 14.57 25.95
N ASN A 542 -5.69 13.44 26.54
CA ASN A 542 -6.44 12.12 26.73
C ASN A 542 -5.82 10.87 27.55
N ASN A 543 -6.52 9.76 28.05
CA ASN A 543 -5.91 8.37 28.40
C ASN A 543 -6.70 6.98 28.69
N SER A 544 -6.34 5.83 28.02
CA SER A 544 -6.16 4.33 28.41
C SER A 544 -7.30 3.27 28.77
N SER A 545 -7.21 1.89 28.83
CA SER A 545 -6.30 0.72 28.39
C SER A 545 -6.90 -0.78 28.51
N THR A 546 -6.13 -1.93 28.46
CA THR A 546 -6.49 -3.26 27.76
C THR A 546 -5.74 -4.67 28.05
N LEU A 547 -6.33 -5.93 27.98
CA LEU A 547 -5.73 -7.33 27.67
C LEU A 547 -6.67 -8.63 27.47
N SER A 548 -6.18 -9.90 27.12
CA SER A 548 -6.91 -11.15 26.57
C SER A 548 -6.54 -12.66 27.03
N LYS A 549 -6.83 -13.80 26.28
CA LYS A 549 -6.51 -15.27 26.61
C LYS A 549 -6.73 -16.43 25.54
N GLU A 550 -6.06 -17.63 25.64
CA GLU A 550 -6.22 -18.91 24.82
C GLU A 550 -5.78 -20.26 25.56
N ILE A 551 -6.16 -21.50 25.10
CA ILE A 551 -5.62 -22.84 25.57
C ILE A 551 -5.54 -24.05 24.56
N ILE A 552 -6.61 -24.46 23.84
CA ILE A 552 -6.85 -25.91 23.51
C ILE A 552 -5.92 -26.61 22.50
N ALA A 553 -5.56 -26.01 21.37
CA ALA A 553 -5.19 -26.76 20.16
C ALA A 553 -3.76 -27.36 20.11
N SER A 554 -2.98 -27.24 21.20
CA SER A 554 -1.51 -27.48 21.26
C SER A 554 -1.03 -28.94 21.10
N LYS A 555 -1.89 -29.85 20.61
CA LYS A 555 -1.61 -31.29 20.45
C LYS A 555 -1.51 -31.75 18.98
N LEU A 556 -1.86 -30.90 18.02
CA LEU A 556 -1.82 -31.23 16.59
C LEU A 556 -0.39 -31.25 16.06
N THR A 557 -0.04 -32.30 15.33
CA THR A 557 1.19 -32.36 14.52
C THR A 557 1.09 -31.47 13.27
N LEU A 558 2.24 -31.13 12.66
CA LEU A 558 2.28 -30.45 11.35
C LEU A 558 1.56 -31.21 10.23
N ALA A 559 1.51 -32.55 10.29
CA ALA A 559 0.76 -33.37 9.34
C ALA A 559 -0.77 -33.32 9.56
N GLU A 560 -1.23 -33.23 10.81
CA GLU A 560 -2.65 -32.99 11.11
C GLU A 560 -3.06 -31.54 10.74
N LEU A 561 -2.16 -30.57 10.90
CA LEU A 561 -2.38 -29.18 10.52
C LEU A 561 -2.57 -29.01 9.00
N ASN A 562 -1.94 -29.84 8.15
CA ASN A 562 -2.25 -29.92 6.72
C ASN A 562 -3.75 -30.21 6.48
N GLN A 563 -4.31 -31.19 7.20
CA GLN A 563 -5.71 -31.58 7.06
C GLN A 563 -6.68 -30.53 7.63
N VAL A 564 -6.34 -29.87 8.74
CA VAL A 564 -7.17 -28.82 9.36
C VAL A 564 -7.17 -27.51 8.54
N LEU A 565 -6.01 -27.08 8.04
CA LEU A 565 -5.83 -25.77 7.40
C LEU A 565 -6.00 -25.80 5.87
N TYR A 566 -5.50 -26.84 5.19
CA TYR A 566 -5.33 -26.86 3.73
C TYR A 566 -6.19 -27.96 3.08
N ARG A 567 -5.59 -28.96 2.41
CA ARG A 567 -6.21 -29.92 1.46
C ARG A 567 -6.89 -29.24 0.27
N CYS A 568 -6.30 -29.34 -0.91
CA CYS A 568 -6.95 -28.89 -2.15
C CYS A 568 -8.08 -29.87 -2.57
N GLU A 569 -8.83 -29.53 -3.62
CA GLU A 569 -9.96 -30.35 -4.10
C GLU A 569 -9.56 -31.82 -4.33
N ALA A 570 -8.49 -32.08 -5.08
CA ALA A 570 -8.05 -33.43 -5.42
C ALA A 570 -7.50 -34.22 -4.21
N GLU A 571 -6.97 -33.52 -3.20
CA GLU A 571 -6.56 -34.09 -1.92
C GLU A 571 -7.75 -34.48 -1.04
N GLU A 572 -8.78 -33.61 -0.94
CA GLU A 572 -9.97 -33.90 -0.15
C GLU A 572 -10.84 -34.97 -0.83
N GLN A 573 -10.88 -35.02 -2.17
CA GLN A 573 -11.51 -36.10 -2.94
C GLN A 573 -10.85 -37.47 -2.70
N GLU A 574 -9.52 -37.55 -2.61
CA GLU A 574 -8.78 -38.78 -2.29
C GLU A 574 -9.18 -39.34 -0.90
N ASP A 575 -9.48 -38.45 0.04
CA ASP A 575 -10.01 -38.81 1.37
C ASP A 575 -11.48 -39.25 1.33
N GLY A 576 -12.26 -38.80 0.33
CA GLY A 576 -13.70 -39.07 0.16
C GLY A 576 -14.61 -37.86 0.43
N GLY A 577 -14.08 -36.65 0.36
CA GLY A 577 -14.80 -35.38 0.46
C GLY A 577 -14.63 -34.50 -0.79
N GLY A 578 -14.50 -33.19 -0.57
CA GLY A 578 -14.27 -32.15 -1.59
C GLY A 578 -14.28 -30.77 -0.94
N CYS A 579 -13.86 -29.72 -1.66
CA CYS A 579 -14.00 -28.34 -1.22
C CYS A 579 -15.47 -27.90 -1.23
N TYR A 580 -15.82 -26.96 -0.35
CA TYR A 580 -17.16 -26.39 -0.34
C TYR A 580 -17.38 -25.48 -1.54
N ASP A 581 -18.46 -25.71 -2.30
CA ASP A 581 -18.91 -24.81 -3.36
C ASP A 581 -19.82 -23.70 -2.82
N ILE A 582 -19.50 -22.44 -3.12
CA ILE A 582 -20.30 -21.29 -2.67
C ILE A 582 -21.25 -20.90 -3.80
N PRO A 583 -22.59 -21.03 -3.60
CA PRO A 583 -23.57 -20.75 -4.63
C PRO A 583 -23.43 -19.35 -5.24
N ASN A 584 -23.50 -19.29 -6.57
CA ASN A 584 -23.32 -18.07 -7.38
C ASN A 584 -21.92 -17.41 -7.27
N TRP A 585 -20.89 -18.14 -6.82
CA TRP A 585 -19.52 -17.64 -6.75
C TRP A 585 -18.49 -18.66 -7.28
N SER A 586 -17.81 -19.39 -6.40
CA SER A 586 -16.84 -20.43 -6.75
C SER A 586 -16.57 -21.36 -5.57
N SER A 587 -15.93 -22.50 -5.86
CA SER A 587 -15.51 -23.46 -4.84
C SER A 587 -14.21 -23.02 -4.14
N LEU A 588 -14.12 -23.29 -2.83
CA LEU A 588 -12.94 -22.93 -2.04
C LEU A 588 -11.66 -23.59 -2.61
N LYS A 589 -10.53 -22.88 -2.59
CA LYS A 589 -9.23 -23.43 -3.03
C LYS A 589 -8.69 -24.52 -2.09
N TYR A 590 -9.11 -24.46 -0.82
CA TYR A 590 -8.82 -25.45 0.21
C TYR A 590 -10.09 -25.82 0.97
N ALA A 591 -10.21 -27.08 1.36
CA ALA A 591 -11.29 -27.59 2.21
C ALA A 591 -11.15 -27.14 3.67
N GLY A 592 -9.91 -26.93 4.12
CA GLY A 592 -9.57 -26.44 5.46
C GLY A 592 -9.72 -24.93 5.64
N LEU A 593 -9.42 -24.48 6.86
CA LEU A 593 -9.68 -23.10 7.30
C LEU A 593 -8.98 -22.02 6.46
N GLN A 594 -7.88 -22.35 5.76
CA GLN A 594 -7.22 -21.42 4.84
C GLN A 594 -8.16 -20.95 3.74
N GLY A 595 -8.96 -21.86 3.16
CA GLY A 595 -9.85 -21.54 2.04
C GLY A 595 -10.85 -20.45 2.44
N LEU A 596 -11.45 -20.60 3.61
CA LEU A 596 -12.38 -19.63 4.20
C LEU A 596 -11.68 -18.31 4.55
N MET A 597 -10.49 -18.37 5.16
CA MET A 597 -9.69 -17.17 5.49
C MET A 597 -9.27 -16.38 4.26
N SER A 598 -9.01 -17.05 3.13
CA SER A 598 -8.69 -16.36 1.87
C SER A 598 -9.89 -15.58 1.31
N VAL A 599 -11.12 -16.11 1.39
CA VAL A 599 -12.33 -15.33 1.01
C VAL A 599 -12.60 -14.20 2.02
N LEU A 600 -12.51 -14.50 3.32
CA LEU A 600 -12.76 -13.53 4.39
C LEU A 600 -11.72 -12.40 4.41
N ALA A 601 -10.51 -12.61 3.89
CA ALA A 601 -9.52 -11.56 3.69
C ALA A 601 -9.95 -10.50 2.66
N GLU A 602 -10.81 -10.83 1.69
CA GLU A 602 -11.37 -9.85 0.75
C GLU A 602 -12.63 -9.16 1.29
N ILE A 603 -13.44 -9.89 2.05
CA ILE A 603 -14.71 -9.41 2.63
C ILE A 603 -14.45 -8.44 3.79
N ARG A 604 -13.60 -8.83 4.74
CA ARG A 604 -13.41 -8.14 6.04
C ARG A 604 -12.95 -6.68 5.90
N PRO A 605 -11.98 -6.31 5.03
CA PRO A 605 -11.53 -4.92 4.89
C PRO A 605 -12.59 -3.99 4.27
N LYS A 606 -13.54 -4.55 3.52
CA LYS A 606 -14.63 -3.82 2.86
C LYS A 606 -15.94 -3.83 3.66
N ASN A 607 -16.02 -4.67 4.70
CA ASN A 607 -17.27 -5.11 5.33
C ASN A 607 -18.31 -5.57 4.29
N ASP A 608 -17.88 -6.36 3.30
CA ASP A 608 -18.72 -6.80 2.18
C ASP A 608 -19.72 -7.89 2.59
N LEU A 609 -20.75 -7.47 3.32
CA LEU A 609 -21.89 -8.31 3.66
C LEU A 609 -22.72 -8.68 2.44
N GLY A 610 -22.49 -8.11 1.25
CA GLY A 610 -23.14 -8.47 -0.02
C GLY A 610 -22.49 -9.65 -0.74
N HIS A 611 -21.35 -10.14 -0.26
CA HIS A 611 -20.64 -11.25 -0.90
C HIS A 611 -21.45 -12.57 -0.81
N PRO A 612 -21.48 -13.43 -1.85
CA PRO A 612 -22.25 -14.69 -1.83
C PRO A 612 -21.89 -15.65 -0.68
N PHE A 613 -20.65 -15.58 -0.18
CA PHE A 613 -20.22 -16.25 1.06
C PHE A 613 -21.11 -15.87 2.27
N CYS A 614 -21.39 -14.57 2.43
CA CYS A 614 -22.23 -14.04 3.50
C CYS A 614 -23.71 -14.36 3.28
N ASP A 615 -24.19 -14.36 2.03
CA ASP A 615 -25.55 -14.82 1.72
C ASP A 615 -25.75 -16.30 2.00
N ASN A 616 -24.77 -17.15 1.69
CA ASN A 616 -24.84 -18.57 1.98
C ASN A 616 -24.96 -18.85 3.50
N LEU A 617 -24.14 -18.16 4.32
CA LEU A 617 -24.20 -18.23 5.79
C LEU A 617 -25.49 -17.65 6.40
N ARG A 618 -26.12 -16.66 5.74
CA ARG A 618 -27.46 -16.17 6.11
C ARG A 618 -28.57 -17.16 5.73
N SER A 619 -28.42 -17.83 4.59
CA SER A 619 -29.44 -18.69 3.99
C SER A 619 -29.56 -20.06 4.67
N GLY A 620 -28.49 -20.57 5.28
CA GLY A 620 -28.53 -21.84 6.00
C GLY A 620 -27.20 -22.25 6.61
N ASP A 621 -27.19 -23.42 7.25
CA ASP A 621 -26.08 -23.88 8.08
C ASP A 621 -25.03 -24.71 7.33
N TRP A 622 -25.19 -24.91 6.02
CA TRP A 622 -24.41 -25.89 5.24
C TRP A 622 -22.89 -25.68 5.33
N MET A 623 -22.39 -24.44 5.24
CA MET A 623 -20.97 -24.13 5.40
C MET A 623 -20.48 -24.34 6.84
N ILE A 624 -21.35 -24.06 7.83
CA ILE A 624 -21.06 -24.22 9.27
C ILE A 624 -20.94 -25.71 9.63
N ASP A 625 -21.84 -26.53 9.08
CA ASP A 625 -21.80 -27.98 9.20
C ASP A 625 -20.62 -28.59 8.43
N TYR A 626 -20.35 -28.14 7.21
CA TYR A 626 -19.21 -28.60 6.41
C TYR A 626 -17.89 -28.48 7.19
N VAL A 627 -17.61 -27.30 7.75
CA VAL A 627 -16.33 -27.01 8.44
C VAL A 627 -16.11 -27.88 9.67
N SER A 628 -17.16 -28.17 10.44
CA SER A 628 -17.04 -29.03 11.62
C SER A 628 -17.05 -30.52 11.25
N ASN A 629 -17.95 -30.93 10.35
CA ASN A 629 -18.13 -32.34 10.01
C ASN A 629 -16.96 -32.92 9.18
N ARG A 630 -16.27 -32.14 8.33
CA ARG A 630 -15.07 -32.64 7.60
C ARG A 630 -13.87 -32.96 8.49
N LEU A 631 -13.87 -32.46 9.73
CA LEU A 631 -12.87 -32.75 10.76
C LEU A 631 -13.34 -33.86 11.71
N ILE A 632 -14.64 -33.89 12.05
CA ILE A 632 -15.25 -34.96 12.86
C ILE A 632 -15.24 -36.31 12.14
N SER A 633 -15.26 -36.33 10.80
CA SER A 633 -15.11 -37.55 9.99
C SER A 633 -13.70 -38.13 10.00
N ARG A 634 -12.70 -37.39 10.50
CA ARG A 634 -11.32 -37.87 10.69
C ARG A 634 -11.16 -38.50 12.07
N SER A 635 -10.03 -39.17 12.30
CA SER A 635 -9.67 -39.76 13.60
C SER A 635 -8.67 -38.87 14.37
N GLY A 636 -8.43 -39.21 15.64
CA GLY A 636 -7.41 -38.55 16.47
C GLY A 636 -7.73 -37.09 16.85
N THR A 637 -6.69 -36.26 16.97
CA THR A 637 -6.79 -34.88 17.47
C THR A 637 -7.66 -34.00 16.58
N ILE A 638 -7.67 -34.26 15.27
CA ILE A 638 -8.48 -33.54 14.28
C ILE A 638 -9.98 -33.62 14.63
N ALA A 639 -10.45 -34.78 15.07
CA ALA A 639 -11.84 -34.97 15.48
C ALA A 639 -12.23 -34.08 16.66
N GLU A 640 -11.31 -33.85 17.60
CA GLU A 640 -11.55 -32.97 18.76
C GLU A 640 -11.59 -31.49 18.37
N VAL A 641 -10.81 -31.06 17.37
CA VAL A 641 -10.92 -29.72 16.77
C VAL A 641 -12.29 -29.56 16.08
N GLY A 642 -12.72 -30.59 15.33
CA GLY A 642 -14.04 -30.62 14.71
C GLY A 642 -15.19 -30.54 15.72
N LYS A 643 -15.11 -31.29 16.83
CA LYS A 643 -16.06 -31.22 17.96
C LYS A 643 -16.06 -29.86 18.64
N TRP A 644 -14.90 -29.23 18.84
CA TRP A 644 -14.82 -27.88 19.40
C TRP A 644 -15.47 -26.85 18.48
N LEU A 645 -15.20 -26.90 17.16
CA LEU A 645 -15.89 -26.07 16.18
C LEU A 645 -17.40 -26.32 16.17
N GLN A 646 -17.85 -27.58 16.22
CA GLN A 646 -19.27 -27.93 16.30
C GLN A 646 -19.92 -27.37 17.58
N ALA A 647 -19.24 -27.40 18.72
CA ALA A 647 -19.73 -26.84 19.97
C ALA A 647 -19.82 -25.30 19.95
N MET A 648 -18.84 -24.62 19.35
CA MET A 648 -18.91 -23.17 19.12
C MET A 648 -20.04 -22.80 18.15
N PHE A 649 -20.17 -23.58 17.07
CA PHE A 649 -21.19 -23.39 16.05
C PHE A 649 -22.61 -23.70 16.52
N PHE A 650 -22.80 -24.60 17.49
CA PHE A 650 -24.11 -24.85 18.10
C PHE A 650 -24.75 -23.57 18.68
N TYR A 651 -23.93 -22.66 19.24
CA TYR A 651 -24.40 -21.34 19.67
C TYR A 651 -24.56 -20.37 18.50
N LEU A 652 -23.65 -20.39 17.52
CA LEU A 652 -23.75 -19.56 16.31
C LEU A 652 -25.07 -19.77 15.55
N LYS A 653 -25.55 -21.01 15.42
CA LYS A 653 -26.82 -21.32 14.73
C LYS A 653 -28.07 -20.79 15.44
N GLN A 654 -27.97 -20.34 16.69
CA GLN A 654 -29.09 -19.81 17.48
C GLN A 654 -29.25 -18.28 17.37
N ILE A 655 -28.26 -17.57 16.81
CA ILE A 655 -28.33 -16.09 16.68
C ILE A 655 -29.10 -15.69 15.41
N PRO A 656 -29.67 -14.47 15.35
CA PRO A 656 -30.34 -13.98 14.14
C PRO A 656 -29.46 -14.08 12.89
N ARG A 657 -30.00 -14.65 11.80
CA ARG A 657 -29.23 -15.02 10.59
C ARG A 657 -28.32 -13.91 10.04
N TYR A 658 -28.75 -12.66 10.10
CA TYR A 658 -27.97 -11.52 9.60
C TYR A 658 -26.65 -11.27 10.39
N LEU A 659 -26.53 -11.76 11.62
CA LEU A 659 -25.30 -11.68 12.43
C LEU A 659 -24.33 -12.83 12.15
N ILE A 660 -24.80 -13.97 11.61
CA ILE A 660 -23.98 -15.19 11.47
C ILE A 660 -22.66 -14.95 10.72
N PRO A 661 -22.60 -14.22 9.58
CA PRO A 661 -21.34 -13.99 8.88
C PRO A 661 -20.25 -13.34 9.75
N CYS A 662 -20.63 -12.40 10.63
CA CYS A 662 -19.70 -11.70 11.52
C CYS A 662 -19.17 -12.61 12.63
N TYR A 663 -20.06 -13.36 13.30
CA TYR A 663 -19.66 -14.27 14.38
C TYR A 663 -18.98 -15.55 13.86
N PHE A 664 -19.28 -15.98 12.64
CA PHE A 664 -18.55 -17.06 11.95
C PHE A 664 -17.09 -16.64 11.68
N ASP A 665 -16.87 -15.44 11.14
CA ASP A 665 -15.52 -14.89 10.98
C ASP A 665 -14.80 -14.76 12.33
N ALA A 666 -15.47 -14.22 13.36
CA ALA A 666 -14.88 -14.06 14.69
C ALA A 666 -14.46 -15.40 15.36
N ILE A 667 -15.23 -16.47 15.18
CA ILE A 667 -14.87 -17.81 15.65
C ILE A 667 -13.69 -18.37 14.84
N LEU A 668 -13.74 -18.26 13.51
CA LEU A 668 -12.75 -18.85 12.63
C LEU A 668 -11.40 -18.13 12.67
N ILE A 669 -11.37 -16.80 12.72
CA ILE A 669 -10.11 -16.04 12.77
C ILE A 669 -9.32 -16.38 14.03
N GLY A 670 -10.00 -16.48 15.18
CA GLY A 670 -9.39 -16.88 16.45
C GLY A 670 -8.75 -18.27 16.32
N ALA A 671 -9.56 -19.28 15.96
CA ALA A 671 -9.10 -20.66 15.79
C ALA A 671 -7.93 -20.77 14.78
N TYR A 672 -8.03 -20.09 13.64
CA TYR A 672 -6.99 -20.06 12.62
C TYR A 672 -5.69 -19.42 13.14
N THR A 673 -5.76 -18.29 13.86
CA THR A 673 -4.57 -17.68 14.48
C THR A 673 -3.90 -18.60 15.50
N THR A 674 -4.67 -19.27 16.37
CA THR A 674 -4.13 -20.27 17.32
C THR A 674 -3.38 -21.39 16.58
N LEU A 675 -3.97 -21.89 15.48
CA LEU A 675 -3.41 -23.00 14.69
C LEU A 675 -2.13 -22.62 13.94
N LEU A 676 -2.03 -21.40 13.38
CA LEU A 676 -0.77 -20.92 12.79
C LEU A 676 0.33 -20.80 13.84
N ASP A 677 0.00 -20.24 15.01
CA ASP A 677 0.94 -20.10 16.13
C ASP A 677 1.47 -21.46 16.60
N ILE A 678 0.63 -22.50 16.60
CA ILE A 678 0.98 -23.89 16.93
C ILE A 678 1.80 -24.56 15.82
N ALA A 679 1.59 -24.21 14.55
CA ALA A 679 2.43 -24.66 13.44
C ALA A 679 3.85 -24.10 13.59
N TRP A 680 4.00 -22.79 13.79
CA TRP A 680 5.31 -22.17 13.91
C TRP A 680 6.07 -22.63 15.16
N LYS A 681 5.40 -22.84 16.30
CA LYS A 681 6.01 -23.40 17.53
C LYS A 681 6.53 -24.83 17.39
N GLN A 682 6.14 -25.57 16.35
CA GLN A 682 6.68 -26.90 16.02
C GLN A 682 7.81 -26.86 14.99
N MET A 683 8.03 -25.72 14.33
CA MET A 683 9.11 -25.55 13.36
C MET A 683 10.41 -25.09 14.04
N SER A 684 11.50 -25.02 13.29
CA SER A 684 12.82 -24.59 13.74
C SER A 684 12.83 -23.19 14.38
N SER A 685 13.87 -22.90 15.17
CA SER A 685 14.11 -21.57 15.73
C SER A 685 14.25 -20.47 14.68
N PHE A 686 14.67 -20.81 13.46
CA PHE A 686 14.67 -19.88 12.31
C PHE A 686 13.26 -19.44 11.91
N VAL A 687 12.27 -20.33 12.01
CA VAL A 687 10.86 -19.99 11.76
C VAL A 687 10.23 -19.31 12.97
N GLN A 688 10.42 -19.83 14.18
CA GLN A 688 9.84 -19.26 15.41
C GLN A 688 10.27 -17.79 15.61
N ASN A 689 11.56 -17.51 15.43
CA ASN A 689 12.14 -16.17 15.51
C ASN A 689 12.27 -15.50 14.12
N GLY A 690 11.64 -16.08 13.09
CA GLY A 690 11.56 -15.53 11.75
C GLY A 690 10.51 -14.41 11.64
N SER A 691 10.60 -13.62 10.58
CA SER A 691 9.63 -12.57 10.26
C SER A 691 8.27 -13.14 9.85
N THR A 692 7.26 -12.28 9.74
CA THR A 692 5.94 -12.58 9.15
C THR A 692 6.06 -13.21 7.77
N PHE A 693 7.03 -12.78 6.93
CA PHE A 693 7.27 -13.41 5.64
C PHE A 693 7.85 -14.83 5.78
N VAL A 694 8.93 -15.02 6.57
CA VAL A 694 9.50 -16.35 6.85
C VAL A 694 8.42 -17.30 7.39
N LYS A 695 7.60 -16.82 8.32
CA LYS A 695 6.50 -17.55 8.96
C LYS A 695 5.41 -17.95 7.97
N HIS A 696 4.88 -17.02 7.17
CA HIS A 696 3.87 -17.40 6.18
C HIS A 696 4.43 -18.30 5.07
N LEU A 697 5.68 -18.09 4.64
CA LEU A 697 6.32 -18.91 3.63
C LEU A 697 6.60 -20.34 4.13
N SER A 698 6.99 -20.49 5.41
CA SER A 698 7.21 -21.82 6.02
C SER A 698 5.93 -22.65 6.12
N LEU A 699 4.74 -22.04 6.12
CA LEU A 699 3.46 -22.77 6.03
C LEU A 699 3.29 -23.51 4.70
N GLY A 700 4.05 -23.17 3.65
CA GLY A 700 4.13 -23.99 2.44
C GLY A 700 4.64 -25.41 2.71
N SER A 701 5.43 -25.62 3.77
CA SER A 701 5.75 -26.97 4.26
C SER A 701 4.49 -27.72 4.71
N VAL A 702 3.57 -27.04 5.38
CA VAL A 702 2.28 -27.59 5.85
C VAL A 702 1.30 -27.76 4.69
N GLN A 703 1.39 -26.94 3.63
CA GLN A 703 0.63 -27.15 2.38
C GLN A 703 1.09 -28.42 1.66
N MET A 704 2.40 -28.55 1.39
CA MET A 704 2.93 -29.61 0.51
C MET A 704 3.11 -30.97 1.20
N CYS A 705 3.43 -30.99 2.50
CA CYS A 705 3.83 -32.20 3.22
C CYS A 705 2.69 -32.68 4.14
N GLY A 706 1.87 -33.60 3.61
CA GLY A 706 0.69 -34.18 4.27
C GLY A 706 0.63 -35.71 4.20
N VAL A 707 -0.46 -36.28 4.71
CA VAL A 707 -0.73 -37.73 4.68
C VAL A 707 -2.13 -37.95 4.10
N GLY A 708 -2.21 -38.56 2.91
CA GLY A 708 -3.46 -38.91 2.23
C GLY A 708 -4.02 -40.27 2.63
N LYS A 709 -5.15 -40.66 2.02
CA LYS A 709 -5.84 -41.93 2.31
C LYS A 709 -5.02 -43.16 1.92
N CYS A 710 -4.18 -43.06 0.88
CA CYS A 710 -3.22 -44.09 0.48
C CYS A 710 -1.77 -43.61 0.73
N PRO A 711 -0.84 -44.47 1.19
CA PRO A 711 0.57 -44.10 1.32
C PRO A 711 1.22 -43.81 -0.04
N SER A 712 1.67 -42.58 -0.28
CA SER A 712 2.29 -42.17 -1.57
C SER A 712 3.77 -42.55 -1.69
N LEU A 713 4.39 -43.03 -0.60
CA LEU A 713 5.78 -43.46 -0.54
C LEU A 713 5.85 -45.00 -0.43
N PRO A 714 6.86 -45.66 -1.05
CA PRO A 714 7.12 -47.07 -0.82
C PRO A 714 7.46 -47.34 0.65
N LEU A 715 7.16 -48.57 1.10
CA LEU A 715 7.38 -48.99 2.49
C LEU A 715 8.86 -48.95 2.87
N LEU A 716 9.14 -48.31 4.00
CA LEU A 716 10.45 -48.23 4.63
C LEU A 716 10.80 -49.53 5.37
N SER A 717 12.09 -49.75 5.61
CA SER A 717 12.60 -50.87 6.39
C SER A 717 11.86 -51.02 7.73
N PRO A 718 11.31 -52.21 8.05
CA PRO A 718 10.73 -52.50 9.36
C PRO A 718 11.72 -52.35 10.53
N SER A 719 13.02 -52.30 10.24
CA SER A 719 14.11 -52.10 11.21
C SER A 719 14.29 -50.63 11.62
N LEU A 720 13.64 -49.67 10.95
CA LEU A 720 13.72 -48.24 11.27
C LEU A 720 12.81 -47.89 12.45
N MET A 721 13.41 -47.30 13.48
CA MET A 721 12.66 -46.67 14.57
C MET A 721 11.97 -45.37 14.09
N ASP A 722 10.90 -45.00 14.79
CA ASP A 722 10.16 -43.74 14.59
C ASP A 722 9.52 -43.57 13.21
N VAL A 723 9.29 -44.67 12.47
CA VAL A 723 8.40 -44.68 11.31
C VAL A 723 6.95 -44.61 11.82
N PRO A 724 6.13 -43.64 11.38
CA PRO A 724 4.73 -43.52 11.83
C PRO A 724 3.85 -44.61 11.22
N TYR A 725 2.89 -45.11 12.01
CA TYR A 725 1.91 -46.12 11.58
C TYR A 725 0.48 -45.69 11.95
N ARG A 726 -0.49 -46.08 11.14
CA ARG A 726 -1.93 -45.97 11.43
C ARG A 726 -2.64 -47.31 11.25
N LEU A 727 -3.89 -47.37 11.70
CA LEU A 727 -4.82 -48.45 11.34
C LEU A 727 -5.55 -48.02 10.06
N ASN A 728 -5.45 -48.82 8.99
CA ASN A 728 -6.16 -48.53 7.74
C ASN A 728 -7.67 -48.68 7.95
N GLU A 729 -8.45 -47.67 7.55
CA GLU A 729 -9.90 -47.63 7.81
C GLU A 729 -10.69 -48.68 6.99
N ILE A 730 -10.14 -49.16 5.87
CA ILE A 730 -10.75 -50.14 4.98
C ILE A 730 -10.28 -51.56 5.33
N THR A 731 -8.97 -51.82 5.30
CA THR A 731 -8.41 -53.18 5.51
C THR A 731 -8.37 -53.59 6.99
N LYS A 732 -8.40 -52.63 7.91
CA LYS A 732 -8.16 -52.80 9.36
C LYS A 732 -6.76 -53.32 9.70
N GLU A 733 -5.81 -53.26 8.77
CA GLU A 733 -4.41 -53.61 9.00
C GLU A 733 -3.59 -52.41 9.47
N LYS A 734 -2.40 -52.66 10.04
CA LYS A 734 -1.47 -51.63 10.49
C LYS A 734 -0.49 -51.28 9.37
N GLU A 735 -0.61 -50.08 8.81
CA GLU A 735 0.22 -49.60 7.68
C GLU A 735 1.13 -48.44 8.09
N GLN A 736 2.24 -48.25 7.35
CA GLN A 736 3.08 -47.07 7.50
C GLN A 736 2.36 -45.85 6.91
N CYS A 737 2.36 -44.74 7.63
CA CYS A 737 1.70 -43.49 7.22
C CYS A 737 2.68 -42.31 7.21
N CYS A 738 3.79 -42.49 6.49
CA CYS A 738 4.79 -41.45 6.28
C CYS A 738 4.19 -40.24 5.55
N VAL A 739 4.63 -39.04 5.94
CA VAL A 739 4.32 -37.78 5.24
C VAL A 739 4.94 -37.82 3.84
N SER A 740 4.16 -37.45 2.83
CA SER A 740 4.60 -37.34 1.45
C SER A 740 4.51 -35.89 0.95
N LEU A 741 5.54 -35.45 0.23
CA LEU A 741 5.65 -34.10 -0.33
C LEU A 741 4.98 -34.09 -1.72
N ALA A 742 3.98 -33.22 -1.88
CA ALA A 742 3.40 -32.85 -3.16
C ALA A 742 4.32 -31.85 -3.89
N ALA A 743 4.53 -32.02 -5.20
CA ALA A 743 5.30 -31.06 -5.98
C ALA A 743 4.56 -29.71 -6.13
N GLY A 744 3.22 -29.74 -6.22
CA GLY A 744 2.40 -28.58 -6.51
C GLY A 744 0.91 -28.77 -6.29
N LEU A 745 0.22 -27.72 -5.87
CA LEU A 745 -1.24 -27.71 -5.75
C LEU A 745 -1.85 -26.75 -6.81
N PRO A 746 -2.96 -27.14 -7.47
CA PRO A 746 -3.69 -28.39 -7.30
C PRO A 746 -3.14 -29.58 -8.12
N HIS A 747 -2.30 -29.35 -9.13
CA HIS A 747 -2.08 -30.34 -10.21
C HIS A 747 -1.24 -31.58 -9.84
N PHE A 748 -0.30 -31.46 -8.89
CA PHE A 748 0.65 -32.54 -8.53
C PHE A 748 0.47 -32.94 -7.05
N SER A 749 -0.77 -33.26 -6.69
CA SER A 749 -1.23 -33.30 -5.30
C SER A 749 -1.74 -34.65 -4.78
N SER A 750 -2.19 -35.56 -5.65
CA SER A 750 -2.78 -36.86 -5.27
C SER A 750 -2.35 -38.02 -6.16
N GLY A 751 -2.53 -39.25 -5.66
CA GLY A 751 -2.14 -40.49 -6.35
C GLY A 751 -0.67 -40.52 -6.84
N ILE A 752 -0.44 -41.20 -7.97
CA ILE A 752 0.91 -41.39 -8.53
C ILE A 752 1.62 -40.08 -8.89
N PHE A 753 0.87 -38.99 -9.17
CA PHE A 753 1.41 -37.70 -9.61
C PHE A 753 1.77 -36.75 -8.44
N ARG A 754 1.62 -37.18 -7.19
CA ARG A 754 1.97 -36.36 -6.03
C ARG A 754 3.49 -36.17 -5.88
N CYS A 755 4.25 -37.26 -5.94
CA CYS A 755 5.68 -37.25 -5.59
C CYS A 755 6.58 -37.37 -6.81
N TRP A 756 7.29 -36.29 -7.11
CA TRP A 756 8.32 -36.21 -8.15
C TRP A 756 9.70 -36.07 -7.51
N GLY A 757 10.65 -36.95 -7.83
CA GLY A 757 11.96 -37.01 -7.19
C GLY A 757 12.78 -35.73 -7.34
N ARG A 758 12.72 -35.12 -8.53
CA ARG A 758 13.36 -33.82 -8.81
C ARG A 758 12.81 -32.73 -7.88
N ASP A 759 11.51 -32.45 -7.96
CA ASP A 759 10.83 -31.42 -7.18
C ASP A 759 11.01 -31.67 -5.67
N THR A 760 10.94 -32.94 -5.25
CA THR A 760 11.16 -33.35 -3.86
C THR A 760 12.57 -32.98 -3.39
N PHE A 761 13.62 -33.30 -4.16
CA PHE A 761 15.01 -33.06 -3.74
C PHE A 761 15.56 -31.67 -4.11
N ILE A 762 14.76 -30.84 -4.79
CA ILE A 762 14.94 -29.38 -4.82
C ILE A 762 14.21 -28.74 -3.62
N ALA A 763 13.01 -29.21 -3.25
CA ALA A 763 12.20 -28.61 -2.20
C ALA A 763 12.55 -29.04 -0.76
N LEU A 764 13.21 -30.19 -0.56
CA LEU A 764 13.43 -30.78 0.77
C LEU A 764 14.32 -29.94 1.69
N ARG A 765 15.34 -29.23 1.17
CA ARG A 765 16.17 -28.33 2.02
C ARG A 765 15.30 -27.20 2.58
N GLY A 766 14.60 -26.44 1.74
CA GLY A 766 13.66 -25.40 2.16
C GLY A 766 12.51 -25.93 3.03
N LEU A 767 11.69 -26.84 2.52
CA LEU A 767 10.42 -27.20 3.18
C LEU A 767 10.55 -28.16 4.37
N LEU A 768 11.65 -28.92 4.49
CA LEU A 768 11.80 -29.94 5.54
C LEU A 768 13.05 -29.74 6.41
N LEU A 769 14.20 -29.34 5.87
CA LEU A 769 15.40 -29.10 6.70
C LEU A 769 15.35 -27.74 7.40
N ILE A 770 15.12 -26.63 6.68
CA ILE A 770 15.04 -25.29 7.29
C ILE A 770 13.86 -25.18 8.27
N THR A 771 12.75 -25.89 8.03
CA THR A 771 11.59 -25.93 8.94
C THR A 771 11.77 -26.87 10.13
N GLY A 772 12.79 -27.73 10.17
CA GLY A 772 13.07 -28.65 11.28
C GLY A 772 12.37 -30.02 11.22
N ARG A 773 11.71 -30.37 10.12
CA ARG A 773 10.95 -31.63 9.91
C ARG A 773 11.88 -32.81 9.55
N TYR A 774 12.97 -32.98 10.30
CA TYR A 774 14.07 -33.90 9.98
C TYR A 774 13.64 -35.37 9.85
N LEU A 775 12.71 -35.84 10.68
CA LEU A 775 12.20 -37.22 10.63
C LEU A 775 11.49 -37.53 9.30
N GLU A 776 10.75 -36.56 8.77
CA GLU A 776 10.06 -36.68 7.48
C GLU A 776 11.07 -36.64 6.32
N ALA A 777 12.05 -35.74 6.37
CA ALA A 777 13.14 -35.69 5.40
C ALA A 777 13.92 -37.01 5.33
N ARG A 778 14.27 -37.60 6.48
CA ARG A 778 14.89 -38.93 6.60
C ARG A 778 14.05 -39.99 5.89
N ASN A 779 12.76 -40.04 6.19
CA ASN A 779 11.83 -41.04 5.66
C ASN A 779 11.65 -40.89 4.14
N ILE A 780 11.57 -39.67 3.61
CA ILE A 780 11.51 -39.40 2.15
C ILE A 780 12.80 -39.82 1.45
N ILE A 781 13.97 -39.43 1.99
CA ILE A 781 15.29 -39.80 1.44
C ILE A 781 15.44 -41.32 1.31
N LEU A 782 15.09 -42.07 2.37
CA LEU A 782 15.20 -43.53 2.42
C LEU A 782 14.14 -44.23 1.55
N ALA A 783 12.95 -43.66 1.38
CA ALA A 783 11.91 -44.19 0.51
C ALA A 783 12.34 -44.17 -0.97
N PHE A 784 12.85 -43.03 -1.45
CA PHE A 784 13.42 -42.94 -2.80
C PHE A 784 14.68 -43.80 -2.95
N ALA A 785 15.53 -43.90 -1.93
CA ALA A 785 16.69 -44.79 -1.93
C ALA A 785 16.31 -46.27 -2.16
N GLY A 786 15.18 -46.71 -1.60
CA GLY A 786 14.65 -48.06 -1.81
C GLY A 786 14.34 -48.35 -3.28
N THR A 787 13.93 -47.33 -4.03
CA THR A 787 13.60 -47.39 -5.46
C THR A 787 14.80 -47.25 -6.41
N LEU A 788 16.02 -46.98 -5.93
CA LEU A 788 17.18 -46.79 -6.82
C LEU A 788 17.32 -47.98 -7.79
N ARG A 789 17.34 -47.71 -9.10
CA ARG A 789 17.52 -48.69 -10.18
C ARG A 789 18.36 -48.07 -11.29
N HIS A 790 19.12 -48.87 -12.02
CA HIS A 790 20.04 -48.41 -13.07
C HIS A 790 21.19 -47.50 -12.59
N GLY A 791 21.28 -47.20 -11.29
CA GLY A 791 22.10 -46.11 -10.73
C GLY A 791 21.39 -44.75 -10.68
N LEU A 792 20.07 -44.70 -10.93
CA LEU A 792 19.24 -43.50 -10.98
C LEU A 792 18.10 -43.54 -9.95
N ILE A 793 17.73 -42.36 -9.46
CA ILE A 793 16.48 -42.09 -8.71
C ILE A 793 15.40 -41.74 -9.75
N PRO A 794 14.15 -42.25 -9.61
CA PRO A 794 13.09 -41.97 -10.59
C PRO A 794 12.59 -40.53 -10.52
N ASN A 795 12.02 -40.05 -11.63
CA ASN A 795 11.33 -38.76 -11.68
C ASN A 795 9.94 -38.90 -11.05
N LEU A 796 9.02 -39.58 -11.73
CA LEU A 796 7.74 -39.98 -11.15
C LEU A 796 7.99 -41.11 -10.15
N LEU A 797 7.68 -40.93 -8.87
CA LEU A 797 7.87 -41.99 -7.86
C LEU A 797 6.86 -43.12 -8.04
N GLY A 798 5.57 -42.80 -8.22
CA GLY A 798 4.51 -43.78 -8.45
C GLY A 798 4.50 -44.94 -7.46
N GLU A 799 4.57 -44.66 -6.15
CA GLU A 799 4.65 -45.66 -5.05
C GLU A 799 5.86 -46.62 -5.15
N GLY A 800 6.84 -46.32 -6.01
CA GLY A 800 7.97 -47.18 -6.35
C GLY A 800 7.65 -48.24 -7.41
N THR A 801 6.42 -48.76 -7.46
CA THR A 801 5.97 -49.79 -8.42
C THR A 801 5.77 -49.23 -9.83
N TYR A 802 5.28 -47.99 -9.94
CA TYR A 802 5.04 -47.26 -11.19
C TYR A 802 6.14 -46.22 -11.48
N ALA A 803 7.31 -46.36 -10.85
CA ALA A 803 8.42 -45.43 -10.95
C ALA A 803 8.97 -45.27 -12.39
N ARG A 804 9.14 -44.03 -12.86
CA ARG A 804 9.69 -43.71 -14.20
C ARG A 804 11.12 -43.13 -14.10
N TYR A 805 12.06 -43.70 -14.84
CA TYR A 805 13.49 -43.38 -14.78
C TYR A 805 13.95 -42.58 -16.02
N ASN A 806 13.17 -41.58 -16.42
CA ASN A 806 13.44 -40.73 -17.59
C ASN A 806 14.33 -39.51 -17.29
N CYS A 807 14.61 -39.21 -16.02
CA CYS A 807 15.47 -38.12 -15.58
C CYS A 807 16.92 -38.56 -15.31
N ARG A 808 17.88 -37.66 -15.50
CA ARG A 808 19.29 -37.82 -15.09
C ARG A 808 19.66 -36.97 -13.87
N ASP A 809 18.88 -35.94 -13.57
CA ASP A 809 19.16 -34.92 -12.55
C ASP A 809 18.69 -35.31 -11.14
N ALA A 810 17.55 -35.99 -11.00
CA ALA A 810 16.96 -36.31 -9.69
C ALA A 810 17.87 -37.08 -8.73
N VAL A 811 18.78 -37.93 -9.25
CA VAL A 811 19.77 -38.66 -8.44
C VAL A 811 20.84 -37.74 -7.83
N TRP A 812 21.23 -36.68 -8.54
CA TRP A 812 22.21 -35.71 -8.06
C TRP A 812 21.58 -34.74 -7.05
N TRP A 813 20.31 -34.38 -7.25
CA TRP A 813 19.50 -33.69 -6.23
C TRP A 813 19.31 -34.53 -4.97
N TRP A 814 19.05 -35.85 -5.09
CA TRP A 814 18.97 -36.76 -3.95
C TRP A 814 20.29 -36.82 -3.15
N LEU A 815 21.44 -36.90 -3.83
CA LEU A 815 22.76 -36.82 -3.18
C LEU A 815 23.00 -35.46 -2.50
N GLN A 816 22.62 -34.35 -3.15
CA GLN A 816 22.68 -33.01 -2.56
C GLN A 816 21.82 -32.89 -1.29
N CYS A 817 20.61 -33.44 -1.31
CA CYS A 817 19.74 -33.49 -0.13
C CYS A 817 20.29 -34.35 1.01
N ILE A 818 20.98 -35.46 0.72
CA ILE A 818 21.67 -36.25 1.77
C ILE A 818 22.86 -35.47 2.34
N GLN A 819 23.63 -34.81 1.48
CA GLN A 819 24.74 -33.93 1.88
C GLN A 819 24.25 -32.84 2.83
N ASP A 820 23.15 -32.16 2.49
CA ASP A 820 22.59 -31.08 3.29
C ASP A 820 21.87 -31.59 4.56
N TYR A 821 21.21 -32.76 4.52
CA TYR A 821 20.74 -33.45 5.73
C TYR A 821 21.91 -33.72 6.70
N CYS A 822 23.03 -34.24 6.18
CA CYS A 822 24.23 -34.53 6.98
C CYS A 822 24.90 -33.27 7.56
N LYS A 823 24.74 -32.10 6.94
CA LYS A 823 25.23 -30.80 7.45
C LYS A 823 24.29 -30.16 8.46
N MET A 824 22.97 -30.22 8.22
CA MET A 824 21.97 -29.42 8.95
C MET A 824 21.33 -30.15 10.13
N VAL A 825 21.18 -31.48 10.06
CA VAL A 825 20.50 -32.25 11.11
C VAL A 825 21.48 -32.61 12.23
N PRO A 826 21.12 -32.43 13.52
CA PRO A 826 21.92 -32.95 14.63
C PRO A 826 22.15 -34.46 14.50
N ASN A 827 23.42 -34.89 14.56
CA ASN A 827 23.87 -36.27 14.26
C ASN A 827 23.47 -36.76 12.84
N GLY A 828 23.26 -35.86 11.88
CA GLY A 828 22.70 -36.16 10.55
C GLY A 828 23.46 -37.24 9.77
N LEU A 829 24.77 -37.38 10.00
CA LEU A 829 25.62 -38.43 9.41
C LEU A 829 25.16 -39.86 9.70
N ASP A 830 24.38 -40.11 10.76
CA ASP A 830 23.87 -41.46 11.05
C ASP A 830 22.85 -41.94 10.01
N ILE A 831 22.27 -41.04 9.18
CA ILE A 831 21.43 -41.44 8.04
C ILE A 831 22.17 -42.36 7.06
N LEU A 832 23.50 -42.22 6.94
CA LEU A 832 24.34 -43.05 6.06
C LEU A 832 24.31 -44.52 6.47
N LYS A 833 24.03 -44.82 7.75
CA LYS A 833 23.94 -46.18 8.31
C LYS A 833 22.50 -46.71 8.36
N CYS A 834 21.48 -45.87 8.09
CA CYS A 834 20.09 -46.31 8.12
C CYS A 834 19.84 -47.40 7.06
N PRO A 835 19.08 -48.46 7.39
CA PRO A 835 18.74 -49.52 6.44
C PRO A 835 17.74 -49.01 5.40
N VAL A 836 18.13 -49.18 4.12
CA VAL A 836 17.29 -48.97 2.94
C VAL A 836 16.83 -50.35 2.47
N SER A 837 15.51 -50.59 2.50
CA SER A 837 14.93 -51.76 1.83
C SER A 837 15.02 -51.59 0.32
N ARG A 838 15.84 -52.39 -0.35
CA ARG A 838 16.00 -52.34 -1.81
C ARG A 838 14.81 -53.03 -2.47
N MET A 839 13.88 -52.22 -2.95
CA MET A 839 12.76 -52.65 -3.78
C MET A 839 13.28 -53.28 -5.09
N TYR A 840 14.40 -52.76 -5.61
CA TYR A 840 15.05 -53.23 -6.84
C TYR A 840 16.55 -53.49 -6.64
N PRO A 841 16.96 -54.68 -6.17
CA PRO A 841 18.39 -55.01 -5.95
C PRO A 841 19.22 -55.11 -7.23
N THR A 842 18.58 -55.31 -8.39
CA THR A 842 19.22 -55.32 -9.71
C THR A 842 18.29 -54.67 -10.75
N ASP A 843 18.85 -54.24 -11.89
CA ASP A 843 18.07 -53.59 -12.95
C ASP A 843 16.87 -54.45 -13.42
N ASP A 844 17.06 -55.76 -13.59
CA ASP A 844 16.03 -56.72 -14.02
C ASP A 844 15.10 -57.23 -12.91
N SER A 845 15.35 -56.87 -11.64
CA SER A 845 14.59 -57.40 -10.50
C SER A 845 13.11 -57.03 -10.50
N VAL A 846 12.27 -57.94 -10.01
CA VAL A 846 10.87 -57.66 -9.63
C VAL A 846 10.84 -56.86 -8.31
N PRO A 847 9.80 -56.04 -8.05
CA PRO A 847 9.71 -55.29 -6.80
C PRO A 847 9.63 -56.23 -5.60
N LEU A 848 10.57 -56.08 -4.66
CA LEU A 848 10.59 -56.83 -3.40
C LEU A 848 9.81 -56.11 -2.30
N SER A 849 9.27 -56.89 -1.36
CA SER A 849 8.69 -56.39 -0.10
C SER A 849 9.75 -55.72 0.79
N ALA A 850 9.34 -54.72 1.59
CA ALA A 850 10.23 -54.10 2.57
C ALA A 850 10.78 -55.14 3.57
N GLY A 851 12.04 -54.97 3.98
CA GLY A 851 12.77 -55.94 4.82
C GLY A 851 13.28 -57.21 4.10
N THR A 852 12.99 -57.41 2.80
CA THR A 852 13.49 -58.60 2.06
C THR A 852 14.99 -58.51 1.77
N LEU A 853 15.47 -57.30 1.47
CA LEU A 853 16.90 -56.97 1.38
C LEU A 853 17.10 -55.55 1.89
N ASP A 854 17.68 -55.42 3.08
CA ASP A 854 18.08 -54.14 3.66
C ASP A 854 19.59 -53.95 3.54
N GLN A 855 20.03 -52.78 3.07
CA GLN A 855 21.44 -52.37 3.07
C GLN A 855 21.60 -50.94 3.60
N PRO A 856 22.75 -50.56 4.20
CA PRO A 856 23.00 -49.18 4.62
C PRO A 856 22.89 -48.19 3.46
N LEU A 857 22.39 -46.98 3.72
CA LEU A 857 22.31 -45.90 2.72
C LEU A 857 23.67 -45.61 2.04
N PHE A 858 24.80 -45.76 2.74
CA PHE A 858 26.13 -45.57 2.13
C PHE A 858 26.43 -46.55 0.99
N GLU A 859 25.89 -47.78 1.02
CA GLU A 859 26.02 -48.75 -0.08
C GLU A 859 25.24 -48.29 -1.31
N VAL A 860 24.04 -47.74 -1.08
CA VAL A 860 23.17 -47.20 -2.15
C VAL A 860 23.82 -45.97 -2.81
N ILE A 861 24.51 -45.14 -2.03
CA ILE A 861 25.31 -44.02 -2.56
C ILE A 861 26.50 -44.54 -3.38
N GLN A 862 27.25 -45.54 -2.88
CA GLN A 862 28.35 -46.14 -3.64
C GLN A 862 27.87 -46.82 -4.94
N GLU A 863 26.68 -47.43 -4.93
CA GLU A 863 26.02 -47.98 -6.13
C GLU A 863 25.83 -46.90 -7.20
N VAL A 864 25.27 -45.73 -6.85
CA VAL A 864 25.11 -44.58 -7.77
C VAL A 864 26.44 -44.15 -8.39
N MET A 865 27.47 -43.94 -7.56
CA MET A 865 28.75 -43.41 -8.02
C MET A 865 29.48 -44.40 -8.94
N GLN A 866 29.45 -45.70 -8.61
CA GLN A 866 30.02 -46.75 -9.45
C GLN A 866 29.23 -46.94 -10.75
N ARG A 867 27.89 -46.87 -10.72
CA ARG A 867 27.05 -46.99 -11.93
C ARG A 867 27.32 -45.89 -12.94
N HIS A 868 27.43 -44.63 -12.50
CA HIS A 868 27.77 -43.53 -13.40
C HIS A 868 29.18 -43.68 -13.99
N MET A 869 30.18 -44.02 -13.18
CA MET A 869 31.55 -44.24 -13.66
C MET A 869 31.66 -45.45 -14.61
N GLN A 870 30.83 -46.49 -14.42
CA GLN A 870 30.75 -47.68 -15.27
C GLN A 870 30.10 -47.38 -16.63
N GLY A 871 29.24 -46.37 -16.69
CA GLY A 871 28.34 -46.11 -17.82
C GLY A 871 26.99 -46.78 -17.62
N ILE A 872 25.94 -45.99 -17.69
CA ILE A 872 24.53 -46.37 -17.60
C ILE A 872 23.95 -46.35 -19.02
N GLN A 873 23.45 -47.50 -19.48
CA GLN A 873 22.71 -47.60 -20.73
C GLN A 873 21.56 -48.59 -20.54
N PHE A 874 20.32 -48.13 -20.73
CA PHE A 874 19.13 -48.98 -20.67
C PHE A 874 18.02 -48.39 -21.56
N ARG A 875 16.92 -49.15 -21.70
CA ARG A 875 15.68 -48.67 -22.32
C ARG A 875 14.59 -48.64 -21.25
N GLU A 876 13.78 -47.58 -21.22
CA GLU A 876 12.72 -47.44 -20.22
C GLU A 876 11.83 -48.70 -20.17
N ARG A 877 11.61 -49.21 -18.95
CA ARG A 877 10.77 -50.39 -18.74
C ARG A 877 9.35 -50.07 -19.17
N ASN A 878 8.77 -50.92 -20.00
CA ASN A 878 7.47 -50.69 -20.66
C ASN A 878 7.47 -49.50 -21.64
N ALA A 879 8.61 -49.19 -22.31
CA ALA A 879 8.69 -48.19 -23.38
C ALA A 879 7.58 -48.30 -24.44
N GLY A 880 7.04 -47.16 -24.85
CA GLY A 880 5.94 -47.03 -25.81
C GLY A 880 4.78 -46.15 -25.32
N PRO A 881 3.70 -46.03 -26.13
CA PRO A 881 2.59 -45.09 -25.88
C PRO A 881 1.90 -45.19 -24.52
N GLN A 882 2.00 -46.36 -23.87
CA GLN A 882 1.45 -46.65 -22.55
C GLN A 882 2.17 -45.95 -21.38
N ILE A 883 3.44 -45.54 -21.54
CA ILE A 883 4.14 -44.70 -20.54
C ILE A 883 4.41 -43.28 -21.05
N ASP A 884 4.50 -43.10 -22.38
CA ASP A 884 4.65 -41.79 -23.00
C ASP A 884 4.05 -41.80 -24.41
N ARG A 885 2.94 -41.08 -24.59
CA ARG A 885 2.19 -41.05 -25.88
C ARG A 885 2.84 -40.15 -26.95
N ASN A 886 3.84 -39.35 -26.56
CA ASN A 886 4.42 -38.30 -27.40
C ASN A 886 5.86 -38.66 -27.81
N MET A 887 6.64 -39.24 -26.90
CA MET A 887 8.05 -39.60 -27.11
C MET A 887 8.27 -40.60 -28.27
N LYS A 888 9.33 -40.39 -29.05
CA LYS A 888 9.76 -41.29 -30.13
C LYS A 888 10.52 -42.50 -29.56
N ASP A 889 10.60 -43.58 -30.35
CA ASP A 889 11.15 -44.86 -29.89
C ASP A 889 12.56 -44.73 -29.32
N GLU A 890 13.40 -43.91 -29.95
CA GLU A 890 14.78 -43.69 -29.54
C GLU A 890 14.91 -42.80 -28.28
N GLY A 891 13.86 -42.05 -27.93
CA GLY A 891 13.80 -41.24 -26.71
C GLY A 891 13.77 -42.09 -25.44
N PHE A 892 13.15 -43.27 -25.49
CA PHE A 892 13.11 -44.23 -24.38
C PHE A 892 14.47 -44.88 -24.09
N ASN A 893 15.49 -44.67 -24.93
CA ASN A 893 16.83 -45.21 -24.72
C ASN A 893 17.65 -44.21 -23.89
N ILE A 894 17.83 -44.52 -22.60
CA ILE A 894 18.46 -43.65 -21.61
C ILE A 894 19.95 -43.99 -21.47
N THR A 895 20.77 -42.95 -21.48
CA THR A 895 22.23 -42.99 -21.33
C THR A 895 22.67 -42.00 -20.26
N ALA A 896 23.62 -42.40 -19.42
CA ALA A 896 24.35 -41.51 -18.53
C ALA A 896 25.75 -42.06 -18.24
N GLY A 897 26.73 -41.22 -17.97
CA GLY A 897 28.10 -41.67 -17.73
C GLY A 897 29.00 -40.57 -17.18
N VAL A 898 30.26 -40.91 -16.95
CA VAL A 898 31.33 -39.97 -16.58
C VAL A 898 32.35 -39.93 -17.71
N ASP A 899 32.62 -38.74 -18.23
CA ASP A 899 33.67 -38.51 -19.23
C ASP A 899 35.06 -38.69 -18.61
N GLU A 900 35.95 -39.42 -19.27
CA GLU A 900 37.21 -39.87 -18.66
C GLU A 900 38.28 -38.77 -18.57
N GLU A 901 38.21 -37.76 -19.45
CA GLU A 901 39.16 -36.65 -19.50
C GLU A 901 38.74 -35.52 -18.54
N THR A 902 37.48 -35.09 -18.62
CA THR A 902 36.93 -33.95 -17.87
C THR A 902 36.34 -34.34 -16.52
N GLY A 903 36.00 -35.62 -16.30
CA GLY A 903 35.26 -36.07 -15.13
C GLY A 903 33.79 -35.61 -15.08
N PHE A 904 33.29 -34.92 -16.11
CA PHE A 904 31.92 -34.44 -16.14
C PHE A 904 30.91 -35.60 -16.25
N VAL A 905 29.77 -35.45 -15.58
CA VAL A 905 28.63 -36.35 -15.76
C VAL A 905 27.86 -35.92 -17.01
N TYR A 906 27.80 -36.80 -18.01
CA TYR A 906 27.11 -36.59 -19.27
C TYR A 906 25.94 -37.57 -19.43
N GLY A 907 25.04 -37.32 -20.38
CA GLY A 907 24.04 -38.30 -20.79
C GLY A 907 22.91 -37.74 -21.65
N GLY A 908 21.89 -38.55 -21.87
CA GLY A 908 20.73 -38.20 -22.68
C GLY A 908 20.97 -38.38 -24.18
N ASN A 909 19.96 -38.00 -24.97
CA ASN A 909 20.05 -37.90 -26.42
C ASN A 909 19.05 -36.82 -26.91
N ARG A 910 19.24 -36.31 -28.14
CA ARG A 910 18.41 -35.27 -28.79
C ARG A 910 16.88 -35.50 -28.81
N LEU A 911 16.41 -36.71 -28.50
CA LEU A 911 15.00 -37.10 -28.45
C LEU A 911 14.50 -37.43 -27.03
N ASN A 912 15.26 -37.13 -25.98
CA ASN A 912 14.83 -37.28 -24.59
C ASN A 912 14.98 -36.01 -23.73
N CYS A 913 14.33 -36.06 -22.57
CA CYS A 913 14.07 -34.92 -21.70
C CYS A 913 14.69 -35.14 -20.31
N GLY A 914 16.00 -35.44 -20.27
CA GLY A 914 16.67 -35.93 -19.06
C GLY A 914 17.01 -34.91 -17.96
N THR A 915 16.51 -33.67 -18.02
CA THR A 915 16.76 -32.58 -17.03
C THR A 915 15.46 -31.85 -16.71
N TRP A 916 15.42 -30.98 -15.70
CA TRP A 916 14.21 -30.23 -15.31
C TRP A 916 13.49 -29.47 -16.45
N MET A 917 14.21 -29.11 -17.50
CA MET A 917 13.61 -28.59 -18.73
C MET A 917 13.12 -29.76 -19.62
N ASP A 918 12.02 -30.42 -19.22
CA ASP A 918 11.59 -31.72 -19.78
C ASP A 918 10.37 -31.70 -20.73
N LYS A 919 9.89 -30.54 -21.16
CA LYS A 919 8.77 -30.44 -22.11
C LYS A 919 9.02 -31.23 -23.42
N MET A 920 8.28 -32.32 -23.60
CA MET A 920 8.15 -33.05 -24.86
C MET A 920 7.04 -32.43 -25.73
N GLY A 921 7.30 -32.24 -27.02
CA GLY A 921 6.33 -31.70 -27.98
C GLY A 921 5.18 -32.67 -28.29
N GLU A 922 4.01 -32.11 -28.57
CA GLU A 922 2.74 -32.85 -28.73
C GLU A 922 1.99 -32.54 -30.03
N SER A 923 2.20 -31.37 -30.65
CA SER A 923 1.40 -30.93 -31.80
C SER A 923 1.82 -31.62 -33.10
N ASP A 924 0.90 -32.37 -33.70
CA ASP A 924 1.03 -32.82 -35.10
C ASP A 924 0.91 -31.65 -36.08
N ARG A 925 0.06 -30.68 -35.76
CA ARG A 925 -0.22 -29.50 -36.59
C ARG A 925 1.05 -28.67 -36.80
N ALA A 926 1.71 -28.29 -35.72
CA ALA A 926 3.00 -27.60 -35.75
C ALA A 926 4.18 -28.53 -36.05
N ARG A 927 3.95 -29.85 -36.18
CA ARG A 927 4.95 -30.90 -36.44
C ARG A 927 6.03 -31.03 -35.36
N ASN A 928 5.71 -30.66 -34.12
CA ASN A 928 6.62 -30.73 -32.97
C ASN A 928 6.43 -32.01 -32.13
N ARG A 929 5.42 -32.85 -32.40
CA ARG A 929 5.19 -34.12 -31.68
C ARG A 929 6.46 -34.99 -31.61
N GLY A 930 6.82 -35.37 -30.38
CA GLY A 930 7.94 -36.27 -30.12
C GLY A 930 9.31 -35.66 -30.39
N ILE A 931 9.41 -34.33 -30.36
CA ILE A 931 10.67 -33.59 -30.27
C ILE A 931 10.71 -32.92 -28.88
N PRO A 932 11.78 -33.08 -28.07
CA PRO A 932 12.00 -32.26 -26.89
C PRO A 932 12.08 -30.78 -27.25
N ALA A 933 11.47 -29.91 -26.45
CA ALA A 933 11.67 -28.46 -26.60
C ALA A 933 13.08 -28.02 -26.19
N THR A 934 13.66 -28.72 -25.21
CA THR A 934 14.93 -28.41 -24.55
C THR A 934 15.74 -29.69 -24.31
N PRO A 935 16.25 -30.36 -25.38
CA PRO A 935 17.09 -31.56 -25.25
C PRO A 935 18.48 -31.17 -24.73
N ARG A 936 18.61 -31.05 -23.41
CA ARG A 936 19.86 -30.70 -22.71
C ARG A 936 20.75 -31.94 -22.51
N ASP A 937 21.05 -32.64 -23.60
CA ASP A 937 21.94 -33.81 -23.60
C ASP A 937 23.42 -33.39 -23.54
N GLY A 938 24.32 -34.38 -23.39
CA GLY A 938 25.69 -34.11 -22.97
C GLY A 938 25.76 -33.75 -21.48
N SER A 939 26.65 -32.82 -21.12
CA SER A 939 26.95 -32.44 -19.74
C SER A 939 26.18 -31.17 -19.35
N ALA A 940 25.01 -31.31 -18.72
CA ALA A 940 24.22 -30.17 -18.24
C ALA A 940 24.88 -29.49 -17.03
N VAL A 941 24.94 -28.15 -17.01
CA VAL A 941 25.77 -27.39 -16.06
C VAL A 941 25.43 -27.66 -14.58
N GLU A 942 24.15 -27.81 -14.24
CA GLU A 942 23.71 -28.10 -12.88
C GLU A 942 24.05 -29.54 -12.46
N ILE A 943 24.02 -30.51 -13.38
CA ILE A 943 24.41 -31.90 -13.10
C ILE A 943 25.92 -31.98 -12.84
N VAL A 944 26.75 -31.23 -13.57
CA VAL A 944 28.19 -31.16 -13.30
C VAL A 944 28.47 -30.49 -11.94
N GLY A 945 27.74 -29.42 -11.59
CA GLY A 945 27.86 -28.78 -10.26
C GLY A 945 27.43 -29.69 -9.10
N LEU A 946 26.28 -30.35 -9.22
CA LEU A 946 25.79 -31.28 -8.19
C LEU A 946 26.71 -32.51 -8.05
N SER A 947 27.19 -33.08 -9.16
CA SER A 947 28.14 -34.20 -9.10
C SER A 947 29.48 -33.80 -8.50
N LYS A 948 29.99 -32.60 -8.78
CA LYS A 948 31.14 -32.02 -8.08
C LYS A 948 30.93 -31.96 -6.57
N SER A 949 29.81 -31.40 -6.10
CA SER A 949 29.53 -31.27 -4.66
C SER A 949 29.41 -32.63 -3.98
N ALA A 950 28.76 -33.61 -4.63
CA ALA A 950 28.67 -34.98 -4.15
C ALA A 950 30.04 -35.67 -4.07
N VAL A 951 30.86 -35.61 -5.13
CA VAL A 951 32.22 -36.20 -5.16
C VAL A 951 33.13 -35.54 -4.12
N CYS A 952 33.08 -34.22 -3.98
CA CYS A 952 33.85 -33.45 -2.99
C CYS A 952 33.47 -33.84 -1.54
N TRP A 953 32.17 -33.99 -1.26
CA TRP A 953 31.66 -34.44 0.03
C TRP A 953 32.02 -35.89 0.37
N LEU A 954 31.90 -36.82 -0.58
CA LEU A 954 32.31 -38.21 -0.36
C LEU A 954 33.83 -38.33 -0.16
N LEU A 955 34.62 -37.51 -0.86
CA LEU A 955 36.06 -37.38 -0.62
C LEU A 955 36.38 -36.90 0.80
N GLU A 956 35.65 -35.91 1.32
CA GLU A 956 35.78 -35.48 2.72
C GLU A 956 35.41 -36.57 3.72
N LEU A 957 34.24 -37.21 3.55
CA LEU A 957 33.78 -38.26 4.46
C LEU A 957 34.70 -39.48 4.43
N SER A 958 35.27 -39.79 3.27
CA SER A 958 36.29 -40.83 3.10
C SER A 958 37.58 -40.50 3.83
N LYS A 959 38.11 -39.28 3.66
CA LYS A 959 39.27 -38.75 4.40
C LYS A 959 39.03 -38.77 5.93
N LYS A 960 37.78 -38.59 6.37
CA LYS A 960 37.33 -38.69 7.77
C LYS A 960 37.00 -40.12 8.24
N ARG A 961 37.08 -41.15 7.36
CA ARG A 961 36.68 -42.55 7.60
C ARG A 961 35.21 -42.75 8.02
N ILE A 962 34.33 -41.85 7.62
CA ILE A 962 32.88 -41.90 7.85
C ILE A 962 32.16 -42.60 6.69
N PHE A 963 32.62 -42.37 5.46
CA PHE A 963 32.19 -43.11 4.28
C PHE A 963 33.22 -44.22 3.99
N PRO A 964 32.85 -45.51 3.82
CA PRO A 964 33.83 -46.60 3.74
C PRO A 964 34.72 -46.60 2.49
N TYR A 965 34.26 -45.97 1.40
CA TYR A 965 34.90 -46.03 0.09
C TYR A 965 35.78 -44.79 -0.17
N HIS A 966 36.86 -44.96 -0.92
CA HIS A 966 37.78 -43.89 -1.35
C HIS A 966 37.90 -43.78 -2.88
N GLU A 967 37.37 -44.77 -3.58
CA GLU A 967 37.38 -44.91 -5.03
C GLU A 967 36.10 -45.61 -5.51
N VAL A 968 35.85 -45.52 -6.82
CA VAL A 968 34.82 -46.30 -7.52
C VAL A 968 35.50 -47.35 -8.41
N THR A 969 35.04 -48.59 -8.34
CA THR A 969 35.64 -49.74 -9.04
C THR A 969 34.71 -50.21 -10.15
N VAL A 970 35.17 -50.15 -11.40
CA VAL A 970 34.36 -50.41 -12.60
C VAL A 970 35.05 -51.35 -13.57
N LYS A 971 34.28 -51.99 -14.46
CA LYS A 971 34.79 -52.88 -15.51
C LYS A 971 34.64 -52.23 -16.90
N LYS A 972 35.69 -51.58 -17.38
CA LYS A 972 35.74 -50.97 -18.73
C LYS A 972 36.57 -51.84 -19.68
N HIS A 973 36.02 -52.16 -20.85
CA HIS A 973 36.68 -53.00 -21.87
C HIS A 973 37.26 -54.33 -21.32
N GLY A 974 36.55 -54.96 -20.37
CA GLY A 974 36.98 -56.22 -19.72
C GLY A 974 38.06 -56.07 -18.65
N LYS A 975 38.65 -54.87 -18.47
CA LYS A 975 39.61 -54.56 -17.41
C LYS A 975 38.91 -53.94 -16.20
N VAL A 976 39.39 -54.24 -15.00
CA VAL A 976 39.03 -53.48 -13.80
C VAL A 976 39.80 -52.17 -13.83
N VAL A 977 39.08 -51.06 -13.64
CA VAL A 977 39.62 -49.70 -13.51
C VAL A 977 39.09 -49.15 -12.19
N THR A 978 39.96 -48.59 -11.36
CA THR A 978 39.55 -47.81 -10.19
C THR A 978 39.80 -46.33 -10.45
N VAL A 979 38.90 -45.48 -9.95
CA VAL A 979 39.04 -44.02 -10.02
C VAL A 979 38.79 -43.48 -8.61
N SER A 980 39.81 -42.83 -8.04
CA SER A 980 39.67 -42.25 -6.69
C SER A 980 38.72 -41.05 -6.70
N TYR A 981 38.01 -40.82 -5.60
CA TYR A 981 37.20 -39.60 -5.46
C TYR A 981 38.06 -38.32 -5.53
N ASP A 982 39.36 -38.41 -5.19
CA ASP A 982 40.30 -37.28 -5.32
C ASP A 982 40.61 -36.96 -6.79
N GLU A 983 40.86 -37.99 -7.61
CA GLU A 983 41.06 -37.83 -9.06
C GLU A 983 39.81 -37.28 -9.74
N TRP A 984 38.62 -37.83 -9.43
CA TRP A 984 37.37 -37.37 -10.03
C TRP A 984 37.05 -35.92 -9.61
N ASN A 985 37.22 -35.57 -8.33
CA ASN A 985 37.07 -34.21 -7.82
C ASN A 985 37.97 -33.20 -8.55
N ARG A 986 39.20 -33.62 -8.85
CA ARG A 986 40.22 -32.82 -9.53
C ARG A 986 39.96 -32.68 -11.03
N LYS A 987 39.58 -33.77 -11.72
CA LYS A 987 39.22 -33.71 -13.15
C LYS A 987 38.12 -32.69 -13.42
N ILE A 988 37.06 -32.67 -12.61
CA ILE A 988 36.00 -31.67 -12.74
C ILE A 988 36.54 -30.26 -12.43
N GLN A 989 37.34 -30.11 -11.36
CA GLN A 989 37.93 -28.83 -10.96
C GLN A 989 38.79 -28.19 -12.06
N ASP A 990 39.68 -28.98 -12.67
CA ASP A 990 40.68 -28.52 -13.63
C ASP A 990 40.06 -28.18 -15.00
N ASN A 991 38.86 -28.71 -15.30
CA ASN A 991 38.20 -28.58 -16.60
C ASN A 991 36.93 -27.73 -16.60
N PHE A 992 36.19 -27.60 -15.49
CA PHE A 992 34.85 -26.99 -15.49
C PHE A 992 34.84 -25.58 -16.08
N GLU A 993 35.51 -24.62 -15.43
CA GLU A 993 35.47 -23.23 -15.89
C GLU A 993 36.10 -23.07 -17.28
N LYS A 994 37.17 -23.82 -17.56
CA LYS A 994 37.85 -23.82 -18.86
C LYS A 994 36.93 -24.18 -20.03
N LEU A 995 35.94 -25.05 -19.81
CA LEU A 995 35.06 -25.58 -20.86
C LEU A 995 33.65 -24.96 -20.85
N PHE A 996 33.15 -24.56 -19.68
CA PHE A 996 31.85 -23.91 -19.52
C PHE A 996 31.90 -22.37 -19.62
N HIS A 997 32.99 -21.68 -19.29
CA HIS A 997 33.03 -20.21 -19.40
C HIS A 997 33.22 -19.76 -20.85
N VAL A 998 32.31 -18.91 -21.35
CA VAL A 998 32.41 -18.28 -22.66
C VAL A 998 33.26 -17.01 -22.54
N SER A 999 34.51 -17.09 -23.00
CA SER A 999 35.50 -16.02 -22.88
C SER A 999 35.06 -14.70 -23.51
N GLU A 1000 35.45 -13.57 -22.91
CA GLU A 1000 35.29 -12.23 -23.52
C GLU A 1000 36.21 -12.05 -24.74
N ASP A 1001 37.32 -12.78 -24.81
CA ASP A 1001 38.22 -12.84 -25.97
C ASP A 1001 37.59 -13.65 -27.13
N PRO A 1002 37.35 -13.04 -28.31
CA PRO A 1002 36.85 -13.76 -29.48
C PRO A 1002 37.82 -14.79 -30.06
N SER A 1003 39.09 -14.75 -29.67
CA SER A 1003 40.18 -15.62 -30.16
C SER A 1003 40.61 -16.71 -29.17
N ASP A 1004 39.88 -16.93 -28.07
CA ASP A 1004 40.18 -17.97 -27.08
C ASP A 1004 40.23 -19.37 -27.73
N SER A 1005 41.40 -20.01 -27.64
CA SER A 1005 41.69 -21.33 -28.22
C SER A 1005 40.89 -22.49 -27.61
N ASN A 1006 40.25 -22.28 -26.46
CA ASN A 1006 39.33 -23.26 -25.87
C ASN A 1006 37.96 -23.26 -26.56
N GLU A 1007 37.61 -22.21 -27.31
CA GLU A 1007 36.27 -22.03 -27.86
C GLU A 1007 36.08 -22.79 -29.17
N LYS A 1008 35.31 -23.89 -29.13
CA LYS A 1008 35.15 -24.82 -30.26
C LYS A 1008 34.20 -24.32 -31.34
N HIS A 1009 33.22 -23.50 -30.97
CA HIS A 1009 32.19 -22.98 -31.88
C HIS A 1009 31.99 -21.46 -31.71
N PRO A 1010 33.02 -20.63 -31.96
CA PRO A 1010 32.97 -19.18 -31.74
C PRO A 1010 31.91 -18.48 -32.62
N ASN A 1011 31.46 -19.14 -33.69
CA ASN A 1011 30.39 -18.72 -34.58
C ASN A 1011 28.97 -19.02 -34.05
N LEU A 1012 28.83 -19.70 -32.91
CA LEU A 1012 27.56 -19.94 -32.20
C LEU A 1012 27.44 -19.14 -30.90
N VAL A 1013 28.50 -18.41 -30.51
CA VAL A 1013 28.56 -17.59 -29.30
C VAL A 1013 27.70 -16.35 -29.47
N HIS A 1014 26.52 -16.31 -28.83
CA HIS A 1014 25.67 -15.13 -28.83
C HIS A 1014 26.09 -14.08 -27.78
N LYS A 1015 26.31 -14.48 -26.52
CA LYS A 1015 26.85 -13.61 -25.45
C LYS A 1015 28.14 -14.19 -24.87
N ARG A 1016 28.99 -13.31 -24.34
CA ARG A 1016 30.29 -13.61 -23.73
C ARG A 1016 30.31 -13.16 -22.26
N GLY A 1017 31.22 -13.69 -21.46
CA GLY A 1017 31.24 -13.51 -20.01
C GLY A 1017 30.14 -14.30 -19.28
N ILE A 1018 29.62 -15.36 -19.92
CA ILE A 1018 28.58 -16.25 -19.38
C ILE A 1018 29.16 -17.65 -19.14
N TYR A 1019 28.43 -18.49 -18.39
CA TYR A 1019 28.67 -19.93 -18.36
C TYR A 1019 27.64 -20.63 -19.25
N LYS A 1020 28.11 -21.58 -20.05
CA LYS A 1020 27.32 -22.44 -20.94
C LYS A 1020 26.26 -23.22 -20.17
N ASP A 1021 25.13 -23.47 -20.80
CA ASP A 1021 24.03 -24.24 -20.20
C ASP A 1021 24.30 -25.75 -20.19
N SER A 1022 25.02 -26.21 -21.22
CA SER A 1022 25.53 -27.57 -21.37
C SER A 1022 26.92 -27.55 -22.00
N TYR A 1023 27.63 -28.66 -21.92
CA TYR A 1023 28.85 -28.90 -22.68
C TYR A 1023 28.76 -30.23 -23.42
N GLY A 1024 28.86 -30.17 -24.74
CA GLY A 1024 28.82 -31.34 -25.63
C GLY A 1024 27.41 -31.83 -25.94
N ALA A 1025 26.40 -30.94 -25.97
CA ALA A 1025 25.06 -31.30 -26.42
C ALA A 1025 25.06 -31.71 -27.92
N SER A 1026 24.09 -32.54 -28.29
CA SER A 1026 23.87 -33.01 -29.68
C SER A 1026 23.53 -31.88 -30.67
N SER A 1027 23.05 -30.75 -30.15
CA SER A 1027 22.90 -29.49 -30.86
C SER A 1027 23.88 -28.47 -30.27
N PRO A 1028 25.05 -28.24 -30.89
CA PRO A 1028 26.10 -27.42 -30.28
C PRO A 1028 25.71 -25.97 -30.01
N TRP A 1029 24.63 -25.45 -30.60
CA TRP A 1029 24.08 -24.12 -30.28
C TRP A 1029 23.46 -24.07 -28.88
N CYS A 1030 22.87 -25.17 -28.39
CA CYS A 1030 22.22 -25.23 -27.08
C CYS A 1030 23.20 -24.97 -25.93
N ASP A 1031 24.46 -25.41 -26.05
CA ASP A 1031 25.53 -25.13 -25.10
C ASP A 1031 25.68 -23.61 -24.83
N TYR A 1032 25.52 -22.75 -25.85
CA TYR A 1032 25.76 -21.30 -25.76
C TYR A 1032 24.55 -20.47 -25.33
N GLN A 1033 23.40 -21.09 -25.04
CA GLN A 1033 22.21 -20.36 -24.61
C GLN A 1033 22.38 -19.83 -23.17
N LEU A 1034 22.14 -18.53 -22.97
CA LEU A 1034 22.09 -17.94 -21.64
C LEU A 1034 20.79 -18.39 -20.94
N ARG A 1035 20.96 -19.19 -19.87
CA ARG A 1035 19.89 -19.77 -19.05
C ARG A 1035 20.21 -19.63 -17.55
N PRO A 1036 19.22 -19.72 -16.64
CA PRO A 1036 19.46 -19.57 -15.20
C PRO A 1036 20.21 -20.77 -14.57
N ASN A 1037 20.37 -21.89 -15.28
CA ASN A 1037 20.82 -23.17 -14.73
C ASN A 1037 22.22 -23.15 -14.11
N PHE A 1038 23.15 -22.33 -14.62
CA PHE A 1038 24.51 -22.24 -14.06
C PHE A 1038 24.52 -21.71 -12.61
N THR A 1039 23.48 -20.97 -12.19
CA THR A 1039 23.35 -20.48 -10.81
C THR A 1039 23.19 -21.60 -9.78
N ILE A 1040 22.68 -22.76 -10.20
CA ILE A 1040 22.59 -23.96 -9.35
C ILE A 1040 24.01 -24.46 -9.03
N ALA A 1041 24.85 -24.62 -10.06
CA ALA A 1041 26.25 -25.03 -9.91
C ALA A 1041 27.04 -24.04 -9.03
N MET A 1042 26.81 -22.74 -9.20
CA MET A 1042 27.39 -21.68 -8.35
C MET A 1042 27.00 -21.77 -6.87
N VAL A 1043 25.83 -22.32 -6.54
CA VAL A 1043 25.38 -22.50 -5.14
C VAL A 1043 25.90 -23.79 -4.52
N VAL A 1044 25.92 -24.90 -5.27
CA VAL A 1044 26.27 -26.22 -4.72
C VAL A 1044 27.77 -26.52 -4.78
N ALA A 1045 28.51 -25.91 -5.71
CA ALA A 1045 29.95 -26.07 -5.91
C ALA A 1045 30.63 -24.74 -6.32
N PRO A 1046 30.57 -23.69 -5.48
CA PRO A 1046 31.15 -22.38 -5.79
C PRO A 1046 32.65 -22.41 -6.07
N GLU A 1047 33.37 -23.43 -5.59
CA GLU A 1047 34.80 -23.61 -5.85
C GLU A 1047 35.15 -23.88 -7.32
N LEU A 1048 34.16 -24.16 -8.17
CA LEU A 1048 34.33 -24.31 -9.62
C LEU A 1048 34.52 -22.98 -10.37
N PHE A 1049 34.35 -21.82 -9.71
CA PHE A 1049 34.20 -20.52 -10.37
C PHE A 1049 35.23 -19.48 -9.87
N THR A 1050 35.87 -18.77 -10.80
CA THR A 1050 36.62 -17.54 -10.52
C THR A 1050 35.61 -16.43 -10.15
N ALA A 1051 35.80 -15.76 -9.02
CA ALA A 1051 34.80 -14.86 -8.44
C ALA A 1051 34.38 -13.71 -9.38
N GLU A 1052 35.33 -13.11 -10.11
CA GLU A 1052 35.09 -12.02 -11.04
C GLU A 1052 34.26 -12.47 -12.26
N LYS A 1053 34.53 -13.68 -12.78
CA LYS A 1053 33.79 -14.28 -13.89
C LYS A 1053 32.39 -14.70 -13.45
N ALA A 1054 32.27 -15.28 -12.27
CA ALA A 1054 30.98 -15.62 -11.66
C ALA A 1054 30.12 -14.36 -11.48
N TRP A 1055 30.71 -13.31 -10.93
CA TRP A 1055 30.04 -12.03 -10.75
C TRP A 1055 29.57 -11.44 -12.08
N LYS A 1056 30.42 -11.45 -13.11
CA LYS A 1056 30.10 -11.00 -14.47
C LYS A 1056 28.92 -11.76 -15.08
N ALA A 1057 28.94 -13.10 -15.00
CA ALA A 1057 27.84 -13.93 -15.48
C ALA A 1057 26.54 -13.68 -14.71
N LEU A 1058 26.63 -13.43 -13.39
CA LEU A 1058 25.48 -13.08 -12.55
C LEU A 1058 24.93 -11.67 -12.85
N GLU A 1059 25.75 -10.68 -13.19
CA GLU A 1059 25.28 -9.38 -13.73
C GLU A 1059 24.56 -9.55 -15.08
N ILE A 1060 25.05 -10.44 -15.95
CA ILE A 1060 24.40 -10.74 -17.23
C ILE A 1060 23.06 -11.47 -17.00
N ALA A 1061 22.99 -12.45 -16.09
CA ALA A 1061 21.72 -13.08 -15.73
C ALA A 1061 20.74 -12.10 -15.07
N GLU A 1062 21.21 -11.22 -14.19
CA GLU A 1062 20.40 -10.14 -13.58
C GLU A 1062 19.80 -9.22 -14.65
N LYS A 1063 20.58 -8.82 -15.66
CA LYS A 1063 20.11 -7.90 -16.71
C LYS A 1063 19.13 -8.54 -17.69
N ASN A 1064 19.34 -9.81 -18.08
CA ASN A 1064 18.62 -10.42 -19.21
C ASN A 1064 17.55 -11.44 -18.78
N LEU A 1065 17.74 -12.14 -17.65
CA LEU A 1065 16.87 -13.25 -17.24
C LEU A 1065 15.95 -12.90 -16.05
N LEU A 1066 16.28 -11.91 -15.22
CA LEU A 1066 15.49 -11.58 -14.04
C LEU A 1066 14.10 -11.03 -14.42
N GLY A 1067 13.04 -11.73 -14.01
CA GLY A 1067 11.66 -11.25 -14.06
C GLY A 1067 11.20 -10.61 -12.74
N PRO A 1068 9.93 -10.17 -12.63
CA PRO A 1068 9.41 -9.59 -11.40
C PRO A 1068 9.24 -10.60 -10.24
N LEU A 1069 9.04 -11.88 -10.57
CA LEU A 1069 8.91 -13.00 -9.62
C LEU A 1069 9.80 -14.20 -10.02
N GLY A 1070 9.79 -14.61 -11.28
CA GLY A 1070 10.62 -15.72 -11.76
C GLY A 1070 11.88 -15.30 -12.52
N MET A 1071 12.73 -16.28 -12.83
CA MET A 1071 13.80 -16.18 -13.83
C MET A 1071 13.28 -16.68 -15.18
N LYS A 1072 13.44 -15.89 -16.24
CA LYS A 1072 13.20 -16.31 -17.62
C LYS A 1072 14.06 -17.54 -17.92
N THR A 1073 13.45 -18.57 -18.49
CA THR A 1073 14.12 -19.85 -18.78
C THR A 1073 15.06 -19.82 -19.98
N LEU A 1074 14.96 -18.77 -20.79
CA LEU A 1074 15.84 -18.44 -21.91
C LEU A 1074 16.00 -16.92 -22.02
N ASP A 1075 17.16 -16.50 -22.52
CA ASP A 1075 17.51 -15.14 -22.94
C ASP A 1075 16.50 -14.53 -23.94
N PRO A 1076 15.94 -13.33 -23.68
CA PRO A 1076 15.03 -12.63 -24.60
C PRO A 1076 15.58 -12.33 -25.99
N ASP A 1077 16.91 -12.24 -26.13
CA ASP A 1077 17.56 -11.99 -27.42
C ASP A 1077 17.75 -13.28 -28.27
N ASP A 1078 17.41 -14.46 -27.73
CA ASP A 1078 17.52 -15.74 -28.46
C ASP A 1078 16.36 -15.94 -29.45
N MET A 1079 16.68 -16.47 -30.64
CA MET A 1079 15.73 -16.68 -31.74
C MET A 1079 14.53 -17.60 -31.43
N VAL A 1080 14.59 -18.41 -30.37
CA VAL A 1080 13.45 -19.26 -29.93
C VAL A 1080 12.77 -18.78 -28.65
N TYR A 1081 13.12 -17.59 -28.13
CA TYR A 1081 12.44 -17.01 -26.97
C TYR A 1081 10.93 -16.84 -27.23
N CYS A 1082 10.12 -17.34 -26.30
CA CYS A 1082 8.67 -17.36 -26.34
C CYS A 1082 8.12 -17.25 -24.90
N GLY A 1083 7.96 -16.03 -24.39
CA GLY A 1083 7.67 -15.77 -22.98
C GLY A 1083 6.27 -16.09 -22.44
N ILE A 1084 5.30 -16.45 -23.31
CA ILE A 1084 3.89 -16.70 -22.92
C ILE A 1084 3.56 -18.18 -23.11
N TYR A 1085 3.43 -18.92 -22.01
CA TYR A 1085 3.03 -20.34 -22.02
C TYR A 1085 1.50 -20.48 -22.08
N ASP A 1086 1.03 -21.19 -23.11
CA ASP A 1086 -0.34 -21.70 -23.25
C ASP A 1086 -0.25 -23.17 -23.68
N ASN A 1087 -0.72 -24.08 -22.82
CA ASN A 1087 -0.66 -25.52 -23.06
C ASN A 1087 -1.84 -26.03 -23.92
N ALA A 1088 -2.92 -25.26 -24.05
CA ALA A 1088 -4.08 -25.62 -24.85
C ALA A 1088 -3.92 -25.23 -26.33
N LEU A 1089 -3.26 -24.09 -26.59
CA LEU A 1089 -2.97 -23.53 -27.91
C LEU A 1089 -2.41 -24.57 -28.88
N ASP A 1090 -3.11 -24.82 -30.00
CA ASP A 1090 -2.68 -25.77 -31.02
C ASP A 1090 -2.78 -25.13 -32.41
N ASN A 1091 -1.73 -24.38 -32.76
CA ASN A 1091 -1.59 -23.63 -34.01
C ASN A 1091 -0.43 -24.17 -34.85
N ASP A 1092 -0.07 -23.47 -35.93
CA ASP A 1092 1.00 -23.89 -36.84
C ASP A 1092 2.41 -23.39 -36.39
N ASN A 1093 2.52 -22.76 -35.21
CA ASN A 1093 3.80 -22.26 -34.69
C ASN A 1093 4.51 -23.35 -33.87
N TYR A 1094 5.60 -23.87 -34.44
CA TYR A 1094 6.46 -24.90 -33.85
C TYR A 1094 6.86 -24.62 -32.40
N ASN A 1095 7.20 -23.36 -32.07
CA ASN A 1095 7.72 -22.98 -30.76
C ASN A 1095 6.63 -22.81 -29.69
N LEU A 1096 5.36 -22.63 -30.07
CA LEU A 1096 4.26 -22.36 -29.13
C LEU A 1096 3.24 -23.50 -29.02
N ALA A 1097 2.98 -24.26 -30.08
CA ALA A 1097 1.88 -25.22 -30.10
C ALA A 1097 2.06 -26.33 -29.04
N LYS A 1098 0.99 -26.56 -28.26
CA LYS A 1098 0.93 -27.39 -27.05
C LYS A 1098 1.92 -26.97 -25.98
N GLY A 1099 2.16 -25.67 -25.85
CA GLY A 1099 3.04 -25.10 -24.83
C GLY A 1099 4.49 -25.57 -24.95
N PHE A 1100 4.98 -25.78 -26.18
CA PHE A 1100 6.35 -26.23 -26.46
C PHE A 1100 7.39 -25.31 -25.81
N ASN A 1101 7.07 -24.02 -25.64
CA ASN A 1101 7.89 -23.02 -24.98
C ASN A 1101 7.96 -23.08 -23.44
N TYR A 1102 7.48 -24.14 -22.76
CA TYR A 1102 7.43 -24.24 -21.28
C TYR A 1102 8.74 -23.84 -20.56
N HIS A 1103 9.90 -24.10 -21.20
CA HIS A 1103 11.23 -23.68 -20.74
C HIS A 1103 12.02 -22.85 -21.78
N GLN A 1104 11.32 -22.12 -22.65
CA GLN A 1104 11.93 -21.28 -23.71
C GLN A 1104 11.60 -19.79 -23.54
N GLY A 1105 11.49 -19.30 -22.30
CA GLY A 1105 11.15 -17.90 -22.03
C GLY A 1105 10.31 -17.65 -20.77
N PRO A 1106 9.32 -18.49 -20.40
CA PRO A 1106 8.52 -18.31 -19.20
C PRO A 1106 9.38 -18.16 -17.94
N GLU A 1107 8.86 -17.41 -16.98
CA GLU A 1107 9.55 -16.96 -15.78
C GLU A 1107 9.30 -17.92 -14.62
N TRP A 1108 10.20 -18.88 -14.43
CA TRP A 1108 10.08 -19.89 -13.38
C TRP A 1108 10.55 -19.36 -12.04
N LEU A 1109 9.83 -19.65 -10.96
CA LEU A 1109 10.16 -19.07 -9.65
C LEU A 1109 11.32 -19.80 -8.97
N TRP A 1110 11.35 -21.14 -8.94
CA TRP A 1110 12.39 -21.86 -8.17
C TRP A 1110 13.85 -21.52 -8.54
N PRO A 1111 14.24 -21.22 -9.81
CA PRO A 1111 15.61 -20.83 -10.14
C PRO A 1111 15.99 -19.44 -9.62
N ILE A 1112 15.03 -18.57 -9.28
CA ILE A 1112 15.35 -17.25 -8.71
C ILE A 1112 16.04 -17.39 -7.36
N GLY A 1113 15.65 -18.39 -6.54
CA GLY A 1113 16.34 -18.65 -5.28
C GLY A 1113 17.80 -19.07 -5.48
N TYR A 1114 18.11 -19.89 -6.50
CA TYR A 1114 19.50 -20.22 -6.84
C TYR A 1114 20.28 -19.00 -7.35
N PHE A 1115 19.66 -18.16 -8.20
CA PHE A 1115 20.25 -16.89 -8.63
C PHE A 1115 20.55 -15.94 -7.45
N LEU A 1116 19.60 -15.74 -6.53
CA LEU A 1116 19.75 -14.86 -5.38
C LEU A 1116 20.80 -15.39 -4.39
N ARG A 1117 20.81 -16.69 -4.12
CA ARG A 1117 21.82 -17.35 -3.27
C ARG A 1117 23.22 -17.27 -3.89
N ALA A 1118 23.36 -17.48 -5.21
CA ALA A 1118 24.62 -17.28 -5.92
C ALA A 1118 25.10 -15.81 -5.85
N LYS A 1119 24.20 -14.85 -6.10
CA LYS A 1119 24.48 -13.42 -5.95
C LYS A 1119 24.97 -13.09 -4.54
N LEU A 1120 24.26 -13.51 -3.49
CA LEU A 1120 24.65 -13.30 -2.08
C LEU A 1120 26.01 -13.92 -1.73
N TYR A 1121 26.37 -15.06 -2.32
CA TYR A 1121 27.67 -15.69 -2.10
C TYR A 1121 28.78 -14.88 -2.77
N PHE A 1122 28.70 -14.68 -4.09
CA PHE A 1122 29.76 -14.00 -4.83
C PHE A 1122 29.86 -12.50 -4.49
N SER A 1123 28.79 -11.82 -4.09
CA SER A 1123 28.85 -10.43 -3.63
C SER A 1123 29.71 -10.24 -2.38
N LYS A 1124 29.79 -11.25 -1.50
CA LYS A 1124 30.66 -11.24 -0.32
C LYS A 1124 32.14 -11.32 -0.71
N LEU A 1125 32.46 -11.99 -1.83
CA LEU A 1125 33.82 -12.07 -2.39
C LEU A 1125 34.21 -10.79 -3.15
N MET A 1126 33.27 -10.16 -3.86
CA MET A 1126 33.48 -8.88 -4.56
C MET A 1126 33.59 -7.66 -3.62
N GLY A 1127 33.31 -7.83 -2.32
CA GLY A 1127 33.56 -6.85 -1.27
C GLY A 1127 32.34 -6.07 -0.78
N PRO A 1128 32.52 -5.21 0.25
CA PRO A 1128 31.41 -4.68 1.04
C PRO A 1128 30.37 -3.88 0.23
N GLU A 1129 30.79 -3.11 -0.77
CA GLU A 1129 29.88 -2.30 -1.60
C GLU A 1129 28.99 -3.17 -2.49
N ALA A 1130 29.58 -4.16 -3.17
CA ALA A 1130 28.86 -5.14 -3.98
C ALA A 1130 27.89 -5.95 -3.11
N ASN A 1131 28.33 -6.40 -1.92
CA ASN A 1131 27.47 -7.07 -0.95
C ASN A 1131 26.28 -6.21 -0.51
N SER A 1132 26.51 -4.94 -0.19
CA SER A 1132 25.46 -4.01 0.26
C SER A 1132 24.40 -3.78 -0.83
N LYS A 1133 24.84 -3.56 -2.08
CA LYS A 1133 23.96 -3.45 -3.25
C LYS A 1133 23.18 -4.75 -3.52
N THR A 1134 23.79 -5.90 -3.28
CA THR A 1134 23.16 -7.22 -3.48
C THR A 1134 22.12 -7.52 -2.41
N VAL A 1135 22.39 -7.25 -1.14
CA VAL A 1135 21.41 -7.38 -0.04
C VAL A 1135 20.19 -6.48 -0.30
N PHE A 1136 20.40 -5.27 -0.81
CA PHE A 1136 19.31 -4.39 -1.25
C PHE A 1136 18.47 -5.01 -2.38
N LEU A 1137 19.11 -5.47 -3.47
CA LEU A 1137 18.45 -6.11 -4.61
C LEU A 1137 17.63 -7.33 -4.18
N VAL A 1138 18.23 -8.20 -3.37
CA VAL A 1138 17.60 -9.43 -2.84
C VAL A 1138 16.37 -9.07 -2.01
N LYS A 1139 16.48 -8.13 -1.06
CA LYS A 1139 15.33 -7.65 -0.26
C LYS A 1139 14.22 -7.06 -1.13
N ASN A 1140 14.54 -6.33 -2.20
CA ASN A 1140 13.55 -5.76 -3.11
C ASN A 1140 12.85 -6.81 -4.01
N ILE A 1141 13.51 -7.93 -4.31
CA ILE A 1141 12.91 -9.05 -5.03
C ILE A 1141 12.04 -9.89 -4.08
N LEU A 1142 12.53 -10.14 -2.86
CA LEU A 1142 11.82 -10.86 -1.81
C LEU A 1142 10.53 -10.13 -1.38
N SER A 1143 10.48 -8.80 -1.35
CA SER A 1143 9.26 -8.04 -1.04
C SER A 1143 8.12 -8.33 -2.02
N ARG A 1144 8.42 -8.57 -3.30
CA ARG A 1144 7.44 -8.91 -4.35
C ARG A 1144 6.85 -10.31 -4.13
N HIS A 1145 7.69 -11.25 -3.69
CA HIS A 1145 7.27 -12.59 -3.31
C HIS A 1145 6.36 -12.55 -2.08
N TYR A 1146 6.68 -11.74 -1.07
CA TYR A 1146 5.82 -11.54 0.09
C TYR A 1146 4.45 -10.97 -0.30
N VAL A 1147 4.40 -9.95 -1.19
CA VAL A 1147 3.13 -9.40 -1.73
C VAL A 1147 2.32 -10.45 -2.49
N HIS A 1148 2.97 -11.28 -3.30
CA HIS A 1148 2.29 -12.36 -4.01
C HIS A 1148 1.72 -13.40 -3.02
N LEU A 1149 2.53 -13.83 -2.05
CA LEU A 1149 2.14 -14.77 -0.99
C LEU A 1149 0.95 -14.24 -0.16
N GLU A 1150 0.95 -12.95 0.19
CA GLU A 1150 -0.13 -12.30 0.92
C GLU A 1150 -1.42 -12.24 0.09
N ARG A 1151 -1.33 -11.91 -1.20
CA ARG A 1151 -2.50 -11.73 -2.07
C ARG A 1151 -3.04 -13.04 -2.69
N SER A 1152 -2.21 -14.07 -2.81
CA SER A 1152 -2.61 -15.36 -3.38
C SER A 1152 -3.73 -16.00 -2.55
N PRO A 1153 -4.86 -16.41 -3.16
CA PRO A 1153 -5.89 -17.21 -2.48
C PRO A 1153 -5.36 -18.53 -1.92
N TRP A 1154 -4.28 -19.05 -2.50
CA TRP A 1154 -3.58 -20.27 -2.08
C TRP A 1154 -2.56 -20.04 -0.95
N LYS A 1155 -2.23 -18.78 -0.63
CA LYS A 1155 -1.12 -18.39 0.28
C LYS A 1155 0.19 -19.12 -0.05
N GLY A 1156 0.52 -19.16 -1.33
CA GLY A 1156 1.72 -19.80 -1.86
C GLY A 1156 2.41 -18.97 -2.94
N LEU A 1157 3.42 -19.56 -3.57
CA LEU A 1157 4.13 -19.00 -4.71
C LEU A 1157 3.99 -19.96 -5.90
N PRO A 1158 3.67 -19.46 -7.11
CA PRO A 1158 3.39 -20.32 -8.26
C PRO A 1158 4.65 -21.03 -8.79
N GLU A 1159 4.43 -21.98 -9.68
CA GLU A 1159 5.49 -22.69 -10.41
C GLU A 1159 6.26 -21.73 -11.35
N LEU A 1160 5.50 -21.02 -12.18
CA LEU A 1160 5.98 -20.01 -13.12
C LEU A 1160 5.00 -18.86 -13.31
N THR A 1161 5.49 -17.75 -13.86
CA THR A 1161 4.71 -16.70 -14.51
C THR A 1161 5.00 -16.67 -16.02
N ASN A 1162 4.06 -16.15 -16.79
CA ASN A 1162 4.34 -15.68 -18.15
C ASN A 1162 5.21 -14.41 -18.08
N GLU A 1163 5.76 -13.99 -19.22
CA GLU A 1163 6.71 -12.89 -19.30
C GLU A 1163 6.32 -11.63 -18.51
N ASN A 1164 7.32 -11.05 -17.84
CA ASN A 1164 7.20 -9.84 -17.03
C ASN A 1164 6.17 -10.00 -15.90
N GLY A 1165 6.15 -11.17 -15.25
CA GLY A 1165 5.29 -11.46 -14.10
C GLY A 1165 3.81 -11.65 -14.42
N GLN A 1166 3.45 -11.87 -15.69
CA GLN A 1166 2.06 -12.11 -16.09
C GLN A 1166 1.52 -13.42 -15.50
N TYR A 1167 0.26 -13.42 -15.07
CA TYR A 1167 -0.41 -14.64 -14.60
C TYR A 1167 -0.47 -15.70 -15.72
N CYS A 1168 -0.20 -16.95 -15.38
CA CYS A 1168 -0.28 -18.08 -16.29
C CYS A 1168 -1.32 -19.09 -15.79
N PRO A 1169 -2.44 -19.31 -16.51
CA PRO A 1169 -3.53 -20.20 -16.07
C PRO A 1169 -3.19 -21.70 -16.13
N PHE A 1170 -1.99 -22.06 -16.59
CA PHE A 1170 -1.47 -23.44 -16.64
C PHE A 1170 -0.31 -23.69 -15.66
N SER A 1171 0.01 -22.70 -14.82
CA SER A 1171 1.00 -22.79 -13.75
C SER A 1171 0.35 -23.36 -12.50
N CYS A 1172 1.03 -24.22 -11.74
CA CYS A 1172 0.54 -24.53 -10.39
C CYS A 1172 0.55 -23.27 -9.53
N GLU A 1173 -0.54 -23.01 -8.81
CA GLU A 1173 -0.74 -21.75 -8.07
C GLU A 1173 0.04 -21.69 -6.75
N THR A 1174 0.41 -22.85 -6.21
CA THR A 1174 1.40 -22.97 -5.14
C THR A 1174 2.29 -24.19 -5.42
N GLN A 1175 3.61 -24.00 -5.40
CA GLN A 1175 4.59 -24.98 -5.86
C GLN A 1175 5.73 -25.16 -4.85
N ALA A 1176 6.09 -26.41 -4.56
CA ALA A 1176 7.01 -26.78 -3.48
C ALA A 1176 8.40 -26.16 -3.64
N TRP A 1177 9.01 -26.27 -4.83
CA TRP A 1177 10.34 -25.71 -5.08
C TRP A 1177 10.38 -24.18 -5.09
N SER A 1178 9.30 -23.50 -5.49
CA SER A 1178 9.21 -22.04 -5.53
C SER A 1178 9.17 -21.45 -4.12
N ILE A 1179 8.45 -22.10 -3.21
CA ILE A 1179 8.44 -21.75 -1.79
C ILE A 1179 9.79 -22.11 -1.14
N ALA A 1180 10.34 -23.28 -1.45
CA ALA A 1180 11.58 -23.77 -0.87
C ALA A 1180 12.77 -22.85 -1.15
N THR A 1181 13.07 -22.52 -2.41
CA THR A 1181 14.31 -21.80 -2.74
C THR A 1181 14.27 -20.32 -2.33
N ILE A 1182 13.07 -19.73 -2.19
CA ILE A 1182 12.87 -18.42 -1.56
C ILE A 1182 13.10 -18.50 -0.04
N LEU A 1183 12.59 -19.54 0.64
CA LEU A 1183 12.83 -19.76 2.08
C LEU A 1183 14.32 -20.03 2.37
N GLU A 1184 15.01 -20.70 1.45
CA GLU A 1184 16.46 -20.87 1.46
C GLU A 1184 17.22 -19.56 1.22
N THR A 1185 16.72 -18.67 0.37
CA THR A 1185 17.30 -17.33 0.20
C THR A 1185 17.15 -16.50 1.48
N LEU A 1186 16.01 -16.59 2.16
CA LEU A 1186 15.77 -15.97 3.48
C LEU A 1186 16.61 -16.56 4.62
N TYR A 1187 17.19 -17.75 4.42
CA TYR A 1187 18.05 -18.43 5.40
C TYR A 1187 19.54 -18.16 5.19
N ASP A 1188 19.95 -17.96 3.93
CA ASP A 1188 21.34 -17.63 3.55
C ASP A 1188 21.64 -16.10 3.59
N LEU A 1189 20.61 -15.28 3.88
CA LEU A 1189 20.62 -13.81 3.99
C LEU A 1189 20.93 -13.33 5.43
#